data_AF-A0A2V3PS82-F1
#
_entry.id   AF-A0A2V3PS82-F1
#
_cell.length_a   1.000
_cell.length_b   1.000
_cell.length_c   1.000
_cell.angle_alpha   90.00
_cell.angle_beta   90.00
_cell.angle_gamma   90.00
#
_symmetry.space_group_name_H-M   'P 1'
#
loop_
_entity.id
_entity.type
_entity.pdbx_description
1 polymer ?
#
loop_
_entity_poly.entity_id
_entity_poly.type
_entity_poly.pdbx_seq_one_letter_code
_entity_poly.pdbx_strand_id
1 'polypeptide(L)'
;MIKAHVILLLSVLLFASCKEKDFVVSSPDSRLTIQINTEDSISYKVLFKGKEIIAPSVIGLQLQDKNLAVNAKIKKVVSRSADEKITPLYGKFKELSDKYNETRIDFEGNYSLVIRAYNDGVAYRFVTEMDSDIIVRNEVMNVNITDDPAVIFAETANYTAWELMYMDYASASAILDGKKAITPVLYSMPDGTKVVVTESDVRDYPGMYLVKNNKGFNSNFAQYPDSTALGSWGFVSVVQKTRDYIAKTEGKREFPWRVIIVTDDDKELLTNEIIYKLAKPQILTDVDWIKPGKAAWEWWHDAMLPNADIPSGMDNRNTALYKHYIDFAAENGLEYLMIDAGWSHIFDLSQTNPKVDVQEVISYGKSKNVGVFLWCVAMALTDHADEYLEMMHNWGAVGIKVDFFDRDDQLAMEWYETIAKKAAEHKLMVNFHGCSKPTGLQRMYPNIVNFEAVRGAECSKWDLTANPQHHVTFPFIRMLGGSLDYTPGAMRNKSPQMFKPIDPGLPSAQGTRCHELSMFVIYDQYLAMLCDSPSEYRKYPDIMKFLSKVPTTFDDTKVLAAKVGQYALIAKQKGNEWYVGGMTNWTARDVVVDFSFLTEGVQYTAEIYKDGTDANLYADRYIYETKNVDNTTRMTIPLAAGGGTAMRIYAK
;
A
#
# COMPACT_ATOMS: atom_id res chain seq x y z
N MET A 1 47.86 -46.36 22.17
CA MET A 1 46.39 -46.42 22.28
C MET A 1 45.95 -45.40 23.31
N ILE A 2 45.39 -44.29 22.83
CA ILE A 2 45.08 -43.08 23.61
C ILE A 2 43.76 -43.31 24.36
N LYS A 3 43.79 -43.19 25.69
CA LYS A 3 42.63 -43.29 26.57
C LYS A 3 41.94 -41.93 26.66
N ALA A 4 40.76 -41.81 26.05
CA ALA A 4 39.90 -40.64 26.18
C ALA A 4 39.34 -40.53 27.61
N HIS A 5 39.54 -39.36 28.23
CA HIS A 5 38.95 -39.01 29.51
C HIS A 5 37.57 -38.38 29.27
N VAL A 6 36.53 -39.00 29.80
CA VAL A 6 35.18 -38.43 29.87
C VAL A 6 35.13 -37.51 31.09
N ILE A 7 35.03 -36.20 30.85
CA ILE A 7 34.79 -35.21 31.91
C ILE A 7 33.28 -35.09 32.08
N LEU A 8 32.80 -35.56 33.23
CA LEU A 8 31.41 -35.43 33.70
C LEU A 8 31.25 -34.02 34.31
N LEU A 9 30.60 -33.10 33.60
CA LEU A 9 30.23 -31.79 34.14
C LEU A 9 28.99 -31.94 35.03
N LEU A 10 29.17 -31.80 36.34
CA LEU A 10 28.11 -31.75 37.34
C LEU A 10 27.37 -30.39 37.21
N SER A 11 26.15 -30.41 36.70
CA SER A 11 25.27 -29.23 36.70
C SER A 11 24.65 -29.02 38.08
N VAL A 12 25.12 -28.00 38.80
CA VAL A 12 24.52 -27.54 40.06
C VAL A 12 23.20 -26.83 39.75
N LEU A 13 22.09 -27.45 40.16
CA LEU A 13 20.75 -26.84 40.18
C LEU A 13 20.67 -25.83 41.34
N LEU A 14 20.92 -24.56 41.03
CA LEU A 14 20.52 -23.45 41.88
C LEU A 14 19.04 -23.17 41.64
N PHE A 15 18.20 -23.50 42.63
CA PHE A 15 16.82 -23.04 42.71
C PHE A 15 16.82 -21.53 42.93
N ALA A 16 16.75 -20.77 41.83
CA ALA A 16 16.42 -19.36 41.87
C ALA A 16 14.90 -19.21 42.04
N SER A 17 14.53 -18.43 43.06
CA SER A 17 13.20 -17.91 43.34
C SER A 17 12.45 -17.50 42.05
N CYS A 18 11.16 -17.79 42.00
CA CYS A 18 10.27 -17.48 40.87
C CYS A 18 10.26 -15.97 40.59
N LYS A 19 11.11 -15.53 39.66
CA LYS A 19 11.14 -14.17 39.11
C LYS A 19 10.10 -14.03 38.00
N GLU A 20 9.56 -12.81 37.87
CA GLU A 20 8.73 -12.31 36.76
C GLU A 20 8.99 -13.07 35.45
N LYS A 21 7.97 -13.74 34.90
CA LYS A 21 8.09 -14.45 33.62
C LYS A 21 7.71 -13.51 32.49
N ASP A 22 8.57 -12.54 32.21
CA ASP A 22 8.53 -11.83 30.93
C ASP A 22 8.99 -12.79 29.81
N PHE A 23 8.16 -12.99 28.79
CA PHE A 23 8.52 -13.74 27.59
C PHE A 23 9.20 -12.81 26.59
N VAL A 24 10.46 -13.09 26.27
CA VAL A 24 11.27 -12.24 25.40
C VAL A 24 11.39 -12.90 24.01
N VAL A 25 11.01 -12.16 22.96
CA VAL A 25 11.21 -12.58 21.57
C VAL A 25 12.08 -11.54 20.88
N SER A 26 13.29 -11.93 20.49
CA SER A 26 14.25 -11.06 19.81
C SER A 26 14.30 -11.35 18.32
N SER A 27 14.56 -10.35 17.49
CA SER A 27 14.79 -10.50 16.06
C SER A 27 16.03 -11.38 15.79
N PRO A 28 16.16 -11.97 14.59
CA PRO A 28 17.36 -12.73 14.21
C PRO A 28 18.69 -11.96 14.42
N ASP A 29 18.71 -10.65 14.17
CA ASP A 29 19.88 -9.79 14.40
C ASP A 29 19.98 -9.23 15.84
N SER A 30 19.03 -9.59 16.71
CA SER A 30 18.90 -9.14 18.10
C SER A 30 18.76 -7.62 18.30
N ARG A 31 18.53 -6.83 17.24
CA ARG A 31 18.30 -5.38 17.37
C ARG A 31 16.90 -5.06 17.87
N LEU A 32 15.90 -5.85 17.50
CA LEU A 32 14.52 -5.67 17.96
C LEU A 32 14.16 -6.74 18.98
N THR A 33 13.42 -6.33 20.00
CA THR A 33 12.92 -7.25 21.02
C THR A 33 11.53 -6.81 21.45
N ILE A 34 10.59 -7.75 21.47
CA ILE A 34 9.28 -7.60 22.11
C ILE A 34 9.24 -8.46 23.36
N GLN A 35 8.82 -7.87 24.48
CA GLN A 35 8.69 -8.56 25.76
C GLN A 35 7.22 -8.61 26.16
N ILE A 36 6.72 -9.79 26.51
CA ILE A 36 5.33 -10.03 26.90
C ILE A 36 5.26 -10.35 28.39
N ASN A 37 4.46 -9.60 29.12
CA ASN A 37 4.10 -9.89 30.52
C ASN A 37 2.65 -10.39 30.57
N THR A 38 2.35 -11.35 31.46
CA THR A 38 1.03 -12.01 31.54
C THR A 38 0.50 -12.11 32.98
N GLU A 39 0.99 -11.32 33.93
CA GLU A 39 0.66 -11.49 35.35
C GLU A 39 -0.79 -11.10 35.66
N ASP A 40 -1.12 -9.80 35.58
CA ASP A 40 -2.49 -9.31 35.78
C ASP A 40 -3.25 -9.19 34.47
N SER A 41 -2.58 -8.59 33.49
CA SER A 41 -3.07 -8.41 32.13
C SER A 41 -1.95 -8.67 31.14
N ILE A 42 -2.28 -9.19 29.96
CA ILE A 42 -1.30 -9.32 28.89
C ILE A 42 -0.87 -7.92 28.46
N SER A 43 0.43 -7.65 28.56
CA SER A 43 1.04 -6.40 28.10
C SER A 43 2.32 -6.69 27.34
N TYR A 44 2.74 -5.73 26.52
CA TYR A 44 3.97 -5.79 25.76
C TYR A 44 4.79 -4.51 25.95
N LYS A 45 6.10 -4.63 25.76
CA LYS A 45 6.99 -3.48 25.50
C LYS A 45 7.94 -3.83 24.36
N VAL A 46 8.41 -2.82 23.64
CA VAL A 46 9.30 -3.01 22.49
C VAL A 46 10.59 -2.23 22.71
N LEU A 47 11.71 -2.91 22.49
CA LEU A 47 13.04 -2.35 22.55
C LEU A 47 13.70 -2.43 21.17
N PHE A 48 14.37 -1.34 20.79
CA PHE A 48 15.24 -1.28 19.62
C PHE A 48 16.66 -0.91 20.05
N LYS A 49 17.62 -1.77 19.74
CA LYS A 49 19.04 -1.66 20.16
C LYS A 49 19.19 -1.42 21.67
N GLY A 50 18.33 -2.08 22.46
CA GLY A 50 18.29 -1.97 23.93
C GLY A 50 17.58 -0.73 24.47
N LYS A 51 17.14 0.21 23.61
CA LYS A 51 16.34 1.37 24.01
C LYS A 51 14.85 1.04 23.94
N GLU A 52 14.11 1.38 24.98
CA GLU A 52 12.64 1.26 25.00
C GLU A 52 12.01 2.29 24.06
N ILE A 53 11.28 1.81 23.04
CA ILE A 53 10.54 2.66 22.08
C ILE A 53 9.03 2.64 22.33
N ILE A 54 8.52 1.55 22.91
CA ILE A 54 7.15 1.43 23.39
C ILE A 54 7.24 0.90 24.82
N ALA A 55 6.78 1.72 25.77
CA ALA A 55 6.68 1.37 27.18
C ALA A 55 5.60 0.29 27.40
N PRO A 56 5.59 -0.40 28.56
CA PRO A 56 4.59 -1.41 28.88
C PRO A 56 3.17 -0.97 28.52
N SER A 57 2.55 -1.72 27.60
CA SER A 57 1.29 -1.40 26.94
C SER A 57 0.37 -2.60 26.95
N VAL A 58 -0.85 -2.43 27.47
CA VAL A 58 -1.84 -3.51 27.57
C VAL A 58 -2.38 -3.85 26.18
N ILE A 59 -2.59 -5.15 25.95
CA ILE A 59 -3.29 -5.69 24.79
C ILE A 59 -4.42 -6.61 25.23
N GLY A 60 -5.45 -6.81 24.42
CA GLY A 60 -6.49 -7.78 24.75
C GLY A 60 -7.65 -7.85 23.80
N LEU A 61 -8.28 -9.02 23.77
CA LEU A 61 -9.51 -9.28 23.04
C LEU A 61 -10.67 -9.43 24.03
N GLN A 62 -11.63 -8.51 23.98
CA GLN A 62 -12.80 -8.51 24.85
C GLN A 62 -13.94 -9.20 24.12
N LEU A 63 -14.23 -10.44 24.50
CA LEU A 63 -15.39 -11.18 24.03
C LEU A 63 -16.62 -10.79 24.85
N GLN A 64 -17.81 -11.15 24.37
CA GLN A 64 -19.07 -10.90 25.07
C GLN A 64 -19.06 -11.39 26.53
N ASP A 65 -18.49 -12.57 26.77
CA ASP A 65 -18.58 -13.23 28.08
C ASP A 65 -17.24 -13.26 28.86
N LYS A 66 -16.13 -12.83 28.24
CA LYS A 66 -14.78 -12.87 28.87
C LYS A 66 -13.78 -11.93 28.20
N ASN A 67 -12.78 -11.50 28.95
CA ASN A 67 -11.62 -10.79 28.41
C ASN A 67 -10.42 -11.74 28.35
N LEU A 68 -9.87 -11.97 27.15
CA LEU A 68 -8.78 -12.93 26.94
C LEU A 68 -7.42 -12.46 27.46
N ALA A 69 -7.28 -11.19 27.86
CA ALA A 69 -6.02 -10.68 28.38
C ALA A 69 -5.94 -10.63 29.90
N VAL A 70 -7.06 -10.74 30.63
CA VAL A 70 -7.10 -10.55 32.08
C VAL A 70 -7.03 -11.90 32.79
N ASN A 71 -6.16 -12.03 33.80
CA ASN A 71 -5.93 -13.27 34.53
C ASN A 71 -5.63 -14.47 33.61
N ALA A 72 -4.88 -14.23 32.53
CA ALA A 72 -4.59 -15.21 31.49
C ALA A 72 -3.71 -16.34 32.04
N LYS A 73 -4.24 -17.55 32.12
CA LYS A 73 -3.51 -18.73 32.63
C LYS A 73 -2.77 -19.43 31.52
N ILE A 74 -1.45 -19.45 31.59
CA ILE A 74 -0.60 -20.10 30.59
C ILE A 74 -0.71 -21.63 30.70
N LYS A 75 -1.03 -22.26 29.58
CA LYS A 75 -1.06 -23.71 29.41
C LYS A 75 0.25 -24.24 28.83
N LYS A 76 0.79 -23.58 27.81
CA LYS A 76 1.99 -24.02 27.08
C LYS A 76 2.67 -22.83 26.41
N VAL A 77 4.00 -22.87 26.29
CA VAL A 77 4.77 -21.93 25.48
C VAL A 77 5.63 -22.72 24.51
N VAL A 78 5.62 -22.31 23.24
CA VAL A 78 6.41 -22.91 22.16
C VAL A 78 7.13 -21.80 21.41
N SER A 79 8.44 -21.92 21.28
CA SER A 79 9.25 -21.00 20.47
C SER A 79 9.86 -21.74 19.28
N ARG A 80 9.99 -21.03 18.17
CA ARG A 80 10.68 -21.50 16.97
C ARG A 80 11.35 -20.34 16.24
N SER A 81 12.21 -20.68 15.29
CA SER A 81 12.77 -19.74 14.32
C SER A 81 12.36 -20.19 12.92
N ALA A 82 12.17 -19.23 12.02
CA ALA A 82 11.89 -19.47 10.61
C ALA A 82 12.92 -18.73 9.75
N ASP A 83 13.30 -19.38 8.65
CA ASP A 83 14.14 -18.84 7.58
C ASP A 83 13.61 -19.41 6.27
N GLU A 84 12.56 -18.76 5.77
CA GLU A 84 11.80 -19.19 4.60
C GLU A 84 11.93 -18.17 3.47
N LYS A 85 11.53 -18.58 2.27
CA LYS A 85 11.47 -17.74 1.09
C LYS A 85 10.04 -17.64 0.60
N ILE A 86 9.59 -16.43 0.31
CA ILE A 86 8.30 -16.17 -0.33
C ILE A 86 8.58 -15.70 -1.76
N THR A 87 7.90 -16.28 -2.74
CA THR A 87 7.96 -15.84 -4.14
C THR A 87 6.60 -15.21 -4.49
N PRO A 88 6.47 -13.87 -4.42
CA PRO A 88 5.26 -13.20 -4.89
C PRO A 88 5.03 -13.46 -6.38
N LEU A 89 3.76 -13.53 -6.81
CA LEU A 89 3.43 -13.63 -8.24
C LEU A 89 4.00 -12.44 -9.03
N TYR A 90 3.89 -11.26 -8.43
CA TYR A 90 4.51 -10.02 -8.86
C TYR A 90 4.82 -9.17 -7.63
N GLY A 91 5.67 -8.17 -7.79
CA GLY A 91 6.01 -7.27 -6.71
C GLY A 91 7.16 -6.35 -7.09
N LYS A 92 7.79 -5.77 -6.05
CA LYS A 92 9.05 -5.04 -6.17
C LYS A 92 10.30 -5.90 -5.92
N PHE A 93 10.08 -7.18 -5.60
CA PHE A 93 11.09 -8.22 -5.45
C PHE A 93 10.58 -9.52 -6.07
N LYS A 94 11.47 -10.27 -6.71
CA LYS A 94 11.17 -11.63 -7.20
C LYS A 94 11.10 -12.66 -6.07
N GLU A 95 11.87 -12.45 -5.01
CA GLU A 95 11.93 -13.33 -3.83
C GLU A 95 12.06 -12.47 -2.58
N LEU A 96 11.30 -12.79 -1.54
CA LEU A 96 11.34 -12.17 -0.23
C LEU A 96 11.90 -13.16 0.79
N SER A 97 12.76 -12.66 1.67
CA SER A 97 13.21 -13.41 2.84
C SER A 97 12.18 -13.28 3.98
N ASP A 98 11.69 -14.40 4.48
CA ASP A 98 10.81 -14.50 5.65
C ASP A 98 11.59 -15.11 6.82
N LYS A 99 12.39 -14.26 7.48
CA LYS A 99 13.26 -14.63 8.61
C LYS A 99 12.76 -13.99 9.90
N TYR A 100 12.34 -14.80 10.86
CA TYR A 100 11.83 -14.33 12.15
C TYR A 100 12.05 -15.36 13.26
N ASN A 101 12.02 -14.87 14.50
CA ASN A 101 11.78 -15.71 15.67
C ASN A 101 10.32 -15.58 16.10
N GLU A 102 9.71 -16.70 16.49
CA GLU A 102 8.31 -16.77 16.91
C GLU A 102 8.20 -17.39 18.30
N THR A 103 7.28 -16.87 19.10
CA THR A 103 6.81 -17.53 20.32
C THR A 103 5.29 -17.56 20.31
N ARG A 104 4.73 -18.74 20.55
CA ARG A 104 3.30 -18.98 20.78
C ARG A 104 3.08 -19.30 22.25
N ILE A 105 2.23 -18.52 22.90
CA ILE A 105 1.77 -18.73 24.27
C ILE A 105 0.33 -19.23 24.18
N ASP A 106 0.11 -20.50 24.52
CA ASP A 106 -1.22 -21.09 24.66
C ASP A 106 -1.74 -20.86 26.07
N PHE A 107 -2.98 -20.41 26.17
CA PHE A 107 -3.68 -20.17 27.44
C PHE A 107 -4.77 -21.21 27.68
N GLU A 108 -5.18 -21.37 28.94
CA GLU A 108 -6.45 -22.03 29.27
C GLU A 108 -7.62 -21.28 28.62
N GLY A 109 -8.64 -22.00 28.16
CA GLY A 109 -9.79 -21.40 27.46
C GLY A 109 -9.70 -21.37 25.94
N ASN A 110 -8.79 -22.18 25.36
CA ASN A 110 -8.62 -22.44 23.92
C ASN A 110 -8.33 -21.17 23.11
N TYR A 111 -7.34 -20.40 23.54
CA TYR A 111 -6.80 -19.30 22.77
C TYR A 111 -5.29 -19.17 23.01
N SER A 112 -4.63 -18.45 22.11
CA SER A 112 -3.18 -18.24 22.13
C SER A 112 -2.83 -16.82 21.70
N LEU A 113 -1.66 -16.37 22.15
CA LEU A 113 -0.96 -15.20 21.60
C LEU A 113 0.23 -15.69 20.78
N VAL A 114 0.30 -15.30 19.52
CA VAL A 114 1.45 -15.59 18.64
C VAL A 114 2.22 -14.30 18.45
N ILE A 115 3.53 -14.34 18.68
CA ILE A 115 4.44 -13.20 18.60
C ILE A 115 5.54 -13.52 17.60
N ARG A 116 5.85 -12.61 16.70
CA ARG A 116 6.98 -12.68 15.77
C ARG A 116 7.89 -11.46 15.91
N ALA A 117 9.19 -11.70 15.83
CA ALA A 117 10.21 -10.65 15.74
C ALA A 117 11.04 -10.84 14.48
N TYR A 118 10.95 -9.87 13.59
CA TYR A 118 11.76 -9.69 12.39
C TYR A 118 12.82 -8.62 12.64
N ASN A 119 13.84 -8.55 11.77
CA ASN A 119 14.84 -7.48 11.84
C ASN A 119 14.26 -6.09 11.50
N ASP A 120 13.12 -6.05 10.80
CA ASP A 120 12.44 -4.85 10.30
C ASP A 120 11.12 -4.54 11.05
N GLY A 121 10.76 -5.34 12.07
CA GLY A 121 9.57 -5.10 12.88
C GLY A 121 9.21 -6.24 13.83
N VAL A 122 8.29 -5.98 14.75
CA VAL A 122 7.68 -6.99 15.63
C VAL A 122 6.18 -7.04 15.40
N ALA A 123 5.57 -8.20 15.60
CA ALA A 123 4.13 -8.36 15.44
C ALA A 123 3.55 -9.37 16.44
N TYR A 124 2.27 -9.20 16.77
CA TYR A 124 1.52 -10.21 17.52
C TYR A 124 0.11 -10.39 16.96
N ARG A 125 -0.53 -11.53 17.26
CA ARG A 125 -1.96 -11.74 17.06
C ARG A 125 -2.55 -12.70 18.08
N PHE A 126 -3.85 -12.56 18.31
CA PHE A 126 -4.65 -13.57 19.00
C PHE A 126 -5.05 -14.70 18.02
N VAL A 127 -5.13 -15.92 18.53
CA VAL A 127 -5.69 -17.08 17.84
C VAL A 127 -6.67 -17.76 18.79
N THR A 128 -7.87 -18.08 18.33
CA THR A 128 -8.88 -18.79 19.12
C THR A 128 -9.20 -20.14 18.49
N GLU A 129 -9.48 -21.13 19.33
CA GLU A 129 -9.84 -22.51 18.97
C GLU A 129 -11.15 -22.90 19.70
N MET A 130 -12.12 -21.98 19.73
CA MET A 130 -13.40 -22.17 20.42
C MET A 130 -14.42 -22.80 19.46
N ASP A 131 -15.23 -23.74 19.93
CA ASP A 131 -16.15 -24.50 19.06
C ASP A 131 -17.41 -23.71 18.63
N SER A 132 -17.77 -22.65 19.34
CA SER A 132 -18.92 -21.80 19.04
C SER A 132 -18.48 -20.48 18.42
N ASP A 133 -19.37 -19.85 17.65
CA ASP A 133 -19.24 -18.45 17.28
C ASP A 133 -18.97 -17.56 18.50
N ILE A 134 -18.22 -16.49 18.26
CA ILE A 134 -17.84 -15.50 19.28
C ILE A 134 -18.24 -14.10 18.84
N ILE A 135 -18.62 -13.29 19.81
CA ILE A 135 -18.84 -11.85 19.66
C ILE A 135 -17.66 -11.14 20.32
N VAL A 136 -16.96 -10.31 19.55
CA VAL A 136 -15.88 -9.45 20.02
C VAL A 136 -16.47 -8.07 20.32
N ARG A 137 -16.60 -7.74 21.60
CA ARG A 137 -17.07 -6.45 22.08
C ARG A 137 -16.10 -5.34 21.72
N ASN A 138 -14.81 -5.57 21.93
CA ASN A 138 -13.75 -4.63 21.64
C ASN A 138 -12.39 -5.34 21.58
N GLU A 139 -11.42 -4.68 20.97
CA GLU A 139 -10.00 -5.04 21.05
C GLU A 139 -9.20 -3.86 21.60
N VAL A 140 -8.24 -4.17 22.46
CA VAL A 140 -7.35 -3.21 23.09
C VAL A 140 -5.94 -3.47 22.58
N MET A 141 -5.33 -2.43 22.03
CA MET A 141 -3.89 -2.29 21.85
C MET A 141 -3.52 -0.88 22.27
N ASN A 142 -2.86 -0.77 23.42
CA ASN A 142 -2.26 0.49 23.81
C ASN A 142 -0.90 0.64 23.11
N VAL A 143 -0.52 1.87 22.82
CA VAL A 143 0.77 2.26 22.27
C VAL A 143 1.28 3.42 23.12
N ASN A 144 1.94 3.07 24.23
CA ASN A 144 2.61 4.03 25.10
C ASN A 144 3.99 4.34 24.50
N ILE A 145 4.00 5.10 23.39
CA ILE A 145 5.21 5.50 22.68
C ILE A 145 6.09 6.38 23.60
N THR A 146 7.40 6.10 23.67
CA THR A 146 8.34 6.81 24.56
C THR A 146 8.89 8.08 23.92
N ASP A 147 9.53 8.94 24.71
CA ASP A 147 10.28 10.13 24.26
C ASP A 147 9.49 11.24 23.53
N ASP A 148 8.15 11.19 23.56
CA ASP A 148 7.26 12.20 22.96
C ASP A 148 7.61 12.57 21.50
N PRO A 149 7.62 11.58 20.58
CA PRO A 149 8.20 11.73 19.25
C PRO A 149 7.32 12.58 18.34
N ALA A 150 7.89 13.13 17.27
CA ALA A 150 7.10 13.73 16.20
C ALA A 150 6.22 12.67 15.54
N VAL A 151 5.05 13.05 15.03
CA VAL A 151 4.04 12.12 14.49
C VAL A 151 3.55 12.60 13.14
N ILE A 152 3.54 11.71 12.15
CA ILE A 152 2.88 11.93 10.86
C ILE A 152 1.52 11.23 10.93
N PHE A 153 0.45 12.02 11.00
CA PHE A 153 -0.87 11.58 11.46
C PHE A 153 -1.94 11.86 10.38
N ALA A 154 -2.51 10.80 9.79
CA ALA A 154 -3.65 10.91 8.86
C ALA A 154 -4.96 11.04 9.65
N GLU A 155 -5.24 12.25 10.14
CA GLU A 155 -6.38 12.52 11.02
C GLU A 155 -7.72 12.29 10.32
N THR A 156 -8.65 11.61 11.01
CA THR A 156 -10.04 11.45 10.57
C THR A 156 -11.03 11.59 11.72
N ALA A 157 -12.20 12.14 11.42
CA ALA A 157 -13.31 12.27 12.37
C ALA A 157 -14.30 11.10 12.32
N ASN A 158 -14.26 10.26 11.27
CA ASN A 158 -15.25 9.23 11.00
C ASN A 158 -14.57 7.89 10.63
N TYR A 159 -15.34 6.92 10.14
CA TYR A 159 -14.85 5.60 9.71
C TYR A 159 -15.08 5.40 8.20
N THR A 160 -14.93 6.49 7.43
CA THR A 160 -15.33 6.50 6.01
C THR A 160 -14.35 7.23 5.08
N ALA A 161 -13.10 7.44 5.49
CA ALA A 161 -12.13 8.20 4.70
C ALA A 161 -10.71 7.62 4.82
N TRP A 162 -10.09 7.36 3.66
CA TRP A 162 -8.67 6.92 3.55
C TRP A 162 -7.83 7.78 2.60
N GLU A 163 -8.44 8.74 1.90
CA GLU A 163 -7.76 9.72 1.06
C GLU A 163 -7.41 11.00 1.86
N LEU A 164 -6.71 10.80 2.96
CA LEU A 164 -6.43 11.86 3.93
C LEU A 164 -5.09 12.53 3.65
N MET A 165 -5.01 13.81 4.02
CA MET A 165 -3.70 14.44 4.20
C MET A 165 -3.02 13.89 5.45
N TYR A 166 -1.69 13.89 5.40
CA TYR A 166 -0.87 13.65 6.58
C TYR A 166 -0.56 14.96 7.29
N MET A 167 -0.87 15.01 8.59
CA MET A 167 -0.56 16.14 9.46
C MET A 167 0.77 15.87 10.18
N ASP A 168 1.71 16.79 10.09
CA ASP A 168 2.98 16.72 10.79
C ASP A 168 2.88 17.39 12.16
N TYR A 169 2.86 16.58 13.22
CA TYR A 169 2.92 17.06 14.60
C TYR A 169 4.37 17.01 15.11
N ALA A 170 4.82 18.10 15.74
CA ALA A 170 6.16 18.20 16.29
C ALA A 170 6.41 17.21 17.45
N SER A 171 5.36 16.78 18.14
CA SER A 171 5.40 15.77 19.21
C SER A 171 4.06 15.06 19.35
N ALA A 172 4.04 13.87 19.96
CA ALA A 172 2.82 13.13 20.24
C ALA A 172 1.91 13.89 21.22
N SER A 173 2.49 14.62 22.17
CA SER A 173 1.80 15.47 23.14
C SER A 173 1.11 16.68 22.51
N ALA A 174 1.54 17.12 21.32
CA ALA A 174 0.89 18.20 20.58
C ALA A 174 -0.45 17.78 19.95
N ILE A 175 -0.71 16.47 19.83
CA ILE A 175 -1.98 15.95 19.36
C ILE A 175 -2.97 15.99 20.53
N LEU A 176 -4.13 16.62 20.31
CA LEU A 176 -5.20 16.69 21.30
C LEU A 176 -5.79 15.30 21.57
N ASP A 177 -6.17 15.04 22.82
CA ASP A 177 -6.84 13.80 23.21
C ASP A 177 -8.16 13.63 22.44
N GLY A 178 -8.45 12.39 22.04
CA GLY A 178 -9.62 12.03 21.23
C GLY A 178 -9.42 12.16 19.72
N LYS A 179 -8.32 12.78 19.25
CA LYS A 179 -7.97 12.75 17.82
C LYS A 179 -7.65 11.34 17.36
N LYS A 180 -8.12 11.00 16.16
CA LYS A 180 -8.05 9.66 15.59
C LYS A 180 -7.34 9.70 14.23
N ALA A 181 -6.55 8.68 13.92
CA ALA A 181 -5.99 8.48 12.59
C ALA A 181 -6.23 7.07 12.06
N ILE A 182 -6.29 6.95 10.74
CA ILE A 182 -6.13 5.66 10.06
C ILE A 182 -4.69 5.14 10.28
N THR A 183 -4.51 3.83 10.20
CA THR A 183 -3.18 3.21 10.15
C THR A 183 -2.74 3.01 8.69
N PRO A 184 -1.43 2.98 8.37
CA PRO A 184 -0.27 3.09 9.27
C PRO A 184 -0.05 4.51 9.85
N VAL A 185 0.46 4.60 11.08
CA VAL A 185 0.89 5.87 11.71
C VAL A 185 2.39 5.82 11.99
N LEU A 186 3.12 6.87 11.59
CA LEU A 186 4.57 6.96 11.71
C LEU A 186 4.98 7.93 12.83
N TYR A 187 5.85 7.46 13.70
CA TYR A 187 6.49 8.19 14.77
C TYR A 187 7.98 8.38 14.43
N SER A 188 8.48 9.61 14.58
CA SER A 188 9.89 9.96 14.42
C SER A 188 10.48 10.28 15.78
N MET A 189 11.24 9.33 16.33
CA MET A 189 11.90 9.45 17.63
C MET A 189 12.99 10.53 17.58
N PRO A 190 13.33 11.18 18.72
CA PRO A 190 14.35 12.23 18.76
C PRO A 190 15.76 11.79 18.28
N ASP A 191 16.08 10.51 18.38
CA ASP A 191 17.37 9.94 17.92
C ASP A 191 17.38 9.60 16.41
N GLY A 192 16.28 9.86 15.70
CA GLY A 192 16.14 9.57 14.27
C GLY A 192 15.43 8.24 13.97
N THR A 193 15.23 7.35 14.94
CA THR A 193 14.49 6.10 14.77
C THR A 193 13.06 6.37 14.29
N LYS A 194 12.59 5.56 13.35
CA LYS A 194 11.20 5.52 12.88
C LYS A 194 10.50 4.32 13.50
N VAL A 195 9.29 4.55 13.98
CA VAL A 195 8.37 3.50 14.44
C VAL A 195 7.08 3.67 13.65
N VAL A 196 6.58 2.61 13.01
CA VAL A 196 5.29 2.64 12.31
C VAL A 196 4.37 1.59 12.91
N VAL A 197 3.19 2.02 13.36
CA VAL A 197 2.15 1.13 13.90
C VAL A 197 1.08 0.87 12.85
N THR A 198 0.78 -0.40 12.61
CA THR A 198 -0.08 -0.87 11.53
C THR A 198 -0.63 -2.28 11.82
N GLU A 199 -1.25 -2.90 10.84
CA GLU A 199 -1.89 -4.22 10.91
C GLU A 199 -1.70 -5.02 9.62
N SER A 200 -1.88 -6.34 9.71
CA SER A 200 -1.81 -7.26 8.56
C SER A 200 -2.82 -8.41 8.73
N ASP A 201 -3.24 -9.02 7.63
CA ASP A 201 -4.26 -10.09 7.55
C ASP A 201 -5.62 -9.67 8.12
N VAL A 202 -6.07 -8.44 7.85
CA VAL A 202 -7.41 -7.99 8.27
C VAL A 202 -8.45 -8.59 7.32
N ARG A 203 -9.10 -9.67 7.78
CA ARG A 203 -10.17 -10.39 7.07
C ARG A 203 -11.28 -10.72 8.04
N ASP A 204 -12.53 -10.51 7.61
CA ASP A 204 -13.71 -10.73 8.47
C ASP A 204 -13.52 -10.09 9.86
N TYR A 205 -12.99 -8.86 9.91
CA TYR A 205 -12.71 -8.12 11.13
C TYR A 205 -12.54 -6.62 10.79
N PRO A 206 -12.95 -5.67 11.66
CA PRO A 206 -12.81 -4.25 11.35
C PRO A 206 -11.35 -3.78 11.34
N GLY A 207 -11.05 -2.81 10.50
CA GLY A 207 -9.75 -2.16 10.44
C GLY A 207 -9.46 -1.28 11.66
N MET A 208 -8.17 -1.17 12.00
CA MET A 208 -7.67 -0.42 13.14
C MET A 208 -7.37 1.04 12.82
N TYR A 209 -7.83 1.87 13.74
CA TYR A 209 -7.48 3.26 13.92
C TYR A 209 -6.68 3.44 15.21
N LEU A 210 -5.93 4.53 15.31
CA LEU A 210 -5.27 4.94 16.55
C LEU A 210 -5.90 6.23 17.06
N VAL A 211 -6.32 6.22 18.32
CA VAL A 211 -6.89 7.38 19.03
C VAL A 211 -5.92 7.85 20.09
N LYS A 212 -5.57 9.14 20.03
CA LYS A 212 -4.75 9.82 21.04
C LYS A 212 -5.46 9.86 22.38
N ASN A 213 -4.75 9.54 23.46
CA ASN A 213 -5.19 9.72 24.85
C ASN A 213 -4.05 10.31 25.71
N ASN A 214 -4.34 10.57 26.98
CA ASN A 214 -3.39 11.17 27.92
C ASN A 214 -2.10 10.34 28.20
N LYS A 215 -2.05 9.06 27.83
CA LYS A 215 -0.92 8.14 28.06
C LYS A 215 -0.19 7.71 26.78
N GLY A 216 -0.70 8.04 25.60
CA GLY A 216 -0.21 7.56 24.32
C GLY A 216 -1.35 7.42 23.31
N PHE A 217 -1.43 6.27 22.64
CA PHE A 217 -2.49 5.97 21.67
C PHE A 217 -3.16 4.63 22.02
N ASN A 218 -4.45 4.50 21.68
CA ASN A 218 -5.17 3.24 21.79
C ASN A 218 -5.74 2.85 20.43
N SER A 219 -5.86 1.55 20.18
CA SER A 219 -6.65 1.02 19.09
C SER A 219 -8.11 1.46 19.19
N ASN A 220 -8.72 1.67 18.04
CA ASN A 220 -10.13 1.94 17.88
C ASN A 220 -10.63 1.32 16.57
N PHE A 221 -11.90 0.89 16.57
CA PHE A 221 -12.49 0.11 15.50
C PHE A 221 -13.89 0.61 15.19
N ALA A 222 -14.30 0.54 13.93
CA ALA A 222 -15.69 0.69 13.56
C ALA A 222 -16.54 -0.41 14.25
N GLN A 223 -17.70 -0.03 14.79
CA GLN A 223 -18.63 -1.00 15.34
C GLN A 223 -19.35 -1.76 14.23
N TYR A 224 -19.79 -2.98 14.54
CA TYR A 224 -20.52 -3.82 13.61
C TYR A 224 -21.83 -3.14 13.16
N PRO A 225 -22.11 -3.01 11.85
CA PRO A 225 -23.35 -2.41 11.37
C PRO A 225 -24.59 -3.23 11.76
N ASP A 226 -25.59 -2.56 12.33
CA ASP A 226 -26.93 -3.14 12.54
C ASP A 226 -27.82 -2.90 11.32
N SER A 227 -27.70 -1.73 10.70
CA SER A 227 -28.40 -1.39 9.46
C SER A 227 -27.61 -0.37 8.66
N THR A 228 -27.79 -0.43 7.35
CA THR A 228 -27.24 0.52 6.37
C THR A 228 -28.36 1.08 5.51
N ALA A 229 -28.11 2.22 4.87
CA ALA A 229 -28.95 2.80 3.84
C ALA A 229 -28.07 3.44 2.76
N LEU A 230 -28.59 3.54 1.54
CA LEU A 230 -27.93 4.31 0.50
C LEU A 230 -27.87 5.78 0.91
N GLY A 231 -26.68 6.36 0.83
CA GLY A 231 -26.37 7.69 1.34
C GLY A 231 -25.56 8.50 0.34
N SER A 232 -24.29 8.79 0.67
CA SER A 232 -23.39 9.60 -0.17
C SER A 232 -23.54 9.29 -1.66
N TRP A 233 -23.73 10.32 -2.48
CA TRP A 233 -23.98 10.25 -3.93
C TRP A 233 -25.16 9.38 -4.39
N GLY A 234 -25.97 8.86 -3.46
CA GLY A 234 -27.12 7.98 -3.71
C GLY A 234 -26.77 6.50 -3.87
N PHE A 235 -25.49 6.11 -3.80
CA PHE A 235 -25.05 4.73 -4.07
C PHE A 235 -24.03 4.16 -3.07
N VAL A 236 -23.54 4.94 -2.11
CA VAL A 236 -22.70 4.44 -1.02
C VAL A 236 -23.58 3.84 0.09
N SER A 237 -23.26 2.64 0.56
CA SER A 237 -23.94 2.04 1.73
C SER A 237 -23.42 2.65 3.03
N VAL A 238 -24.17 3.59 3.60
CA VAL A 238 -23.83 4.31 4.83
C VAL A 238 -24.44 3.63 6.05
N VAL A 239 -23.62 3.39 7.08
CA VAL A 239 -24.06 2.82 8.36
C VAL A 239 -25.01 3.78 9.09
N GLN A 240 -26.21 3.30 9.42
CA GLN A 240 -27.25 4.08 10.11
C GLN A 240 -27.28 3.78 11.61
N LYS A 241 -27.10 2.51 11.97
CA LYS A 241 -27.06 2.03 13.34
C LYS A 241 -25.96 0.98 13.47
N THR A 242 -25.38 0.92 14.66
CA THR A 242 -24.35 -0.04 15.02
C THR A 242 -24.82 -0.94 16.16
N ARG A 243 -24.19 -2.10 16.26
CA ARG A 243 -24.28 -2.97 17.43
C ARG A 243 -23.27 -2.54 18.48
N ASP A 244 -23.44 -3.04 19.70
CA ASP A 244 -22.54 -2.84 20.84
C ASP A 244 -21.33 -3.82 20.82
N TYR A 245 -20.88 -4.20 19.63
CA TYR A 245 -19.70 -5.03 19.39
C TYR A 245 -19.04 -4.66 18.06
N ILE A 246 -17.78 -5.05 17.87
CA ILE A 246 -17.00 -4.70 16.67
C ILE A 246 -16.96 -5.86 15.66
N ALA A 247 -17.08 -7.10 16.13
CA ALA A 247 -17.12 -8.27 15.25
C ALA A 247 -17.97 -9.42 15.80
N LYS A 248 -18.56 -10.21 14.90
CA LYS A 248 -19.17 -11.52 15.17
C LYS A 248 -18.60 -12.53 14.18
N THR A 249 -18.04 -13.63 14.66
CA THR A 249 -17.27 -14.55 13.81
C THR A 249 -17.19 -15.96 14.39
N GLU A 250 -16.68 -16.91 13.62
CA GLU A 250 -16.39 -18.27 14.06
C GLU A 250 -15.36 -18.27 15.21
N GLY A 251 -15.54 -19.18 16.18
CA GLY A 251 -14.65 -19.28 17.34
C GLY A 251 -13.26 -19.85 17.03
N LYS A 252 -13.08 -20.53 15.90
CA LYS A 252 -11.79 -21.07 15.45
C LYS A 252 -11.20 -20.18 14.38
N ARG A 253 -10.33 -19.24 14.77
CA ARG A 253 -9.75 -18.29 13.83
C ARG A 253 -8.45 -17.68 14.30
N GLU A 254 -7.75 -17.11 13.33
CA GLU A 254 -6.65 -16.18 13.55
C GLU A 254 -7.20 -14.75 13.45
N PHE A 255 -6.85 -13.90 14.40
CA PHE A 255 -7.15 -12.46 14.35
C PHE A 255 -6.04 -11.72 13.59
N PRO A 256 -6.31 -10.49 13.12
CA PRO A 256 -5.31 -9.71 12.41
C PRO A 256 -4.03 -9.53 13.22
N TRP A 257 -2.90 -9.49 12.52
CA TRP A 257 -1.64 -9.11 13.13
C TRP A 257 -1.64 -7.63 13.48
N ARG A 258 -1.16 -7.31 14.67
CA ARG A 258 -0.75 -5.97 15.09
C ARG A 258 0.73 -5.84 14.90
N VAL A 259 1.16 -4.83 14.16
CA VAL A 259 2.51 -4.73 13.61
C VAL A 259 3.16 -3.41 14.02
N ILE A 260 4.41 -3.50 14.45
CA ILE A 260 5.26 -2.37 14.81
C ILE A 260 6.54 -2.49 13.97
N ILE A 261 6.62 -1.72 12.90
CA ILE A 261 7.82 -1.60 12.06
C ILE A 261 8.79 -0.62 12.73
N VAL A 262 10.08 -0.93 12.71
CA VAL A 262 11.10 -0.08 13.33
C VAL A 262 12.35 -0.05 12.49
N THR A 263 12.91 1.15 12.29
CA THR A 263 14.19 1.33 11.60
C THR A 263 14.90 2.60 12.03
N ASP A 264 16.22 2.65 11.94
CA ASP A 264 17.02 3.88 12.03
C ASP A 264 17.53 4.37 10.67
N ASP A 265 17.12 3.73 9.58
CA ASP A 265 17.39 4.14 8.20
C ASP A 265 16.08 4.21 7.41
N ASP A 266 15.63 5.44 7.11
CA ASP A 266 14.37 5.71 6.40
C ASP A 266 14.27 4.94 5.06
N LYS A 267 15.40 4.53 4.45
CA LYS A 267 15.43 3.69 3.25
C LYS A 267 14.75 2.33 3.45
N GLU A 268 14.89 1.74 4.64
CA GLU A 268 14.35 0.40 4.94
C GLU A 268 12.81 0.37 4.87
N LEU A 269 12.14 1.50 5.12
CA LEU A 269 10.67 1.60 4.99
C LEU A 269 10.22 1.37 3.55
N LEU A 270 10.95 1.85 2.55
CA LEU A 270 10.56 1.72 1.13
C LEU A 270 10.78 0.29 0.59
N THR A 271 11.46 -0.56 1.33
CA THR A 271 11.68 -1.99 1.01
C THR A 271 11.03 -2.94 2.02
N ASN A 272 10.33 -2.40 3.03
CA ASN A 272 9.70 -3.21 4.06
C ASN A 272 8.49 -3.95 3.48
N GLU A 273 8.42 -5.26 3.74
CA GLU A 273 7.38 -6.16 3.24
C GLU A 273 6.72 -6.95 4.38
N ILE A 274 6.87 -6.52 5.65
CA ILE A 274 6.37 -7.29 6.80
C ILE A 274 4.85 -7.48 6.76
N ILE A 275 4.09 -6.49 6.26
CA ILE A 275 2.64 -6.60 6.12
C ILE A 275 2.28 -7.71 5.12
N TYR A 276 2.98 -7.79 3.98
CA TYR A 276 2.80 -8.88 3.03
C TYR A 276 3.25 -10.23 3.61
N LYS A 277 4.42 -10.31 4.27
CA LYS A 277 4.99 -11.53 4.89
C LYS A 277 4.10 -12.12 5.99
N LEU A 278 3.35 -11.29 6.72
CA LEU A 278 2.44 -11.73 7.78
C LEU A 278 1.05 -12.17 7.26
N ALA A 279 0.65 -11.68 6.08
CA ALA A 279 -0.64 -11.99 5.50
C ALA A 279 -0.78 -13.46 5.08
N LYS A 280 -2.02 -13.94 4.95
CA LYS A 280 -2.29 -15.31 4.52
C LYS A 280 -1.65 -15.60 3.14
N PRO A 281 -0.99 -16.77 2.95
CA PRO A 281 -0.43 -17.14 1.67
C PRO A 281 -1.44 -17.16 0.53
N GLN A 282 -0.93 -17.05 -0.71
CA GLN A 282 -1.71 -17.19 -1.93
C GLN A 282 -2.51 -18.49 -1.94
N ILE A 283 -3.79 -18.39 -2.30
CA ILE A 283 -4.67 -19.57 -2.46
C ILE A 283 -5.06 -19.85 -3.92
N LEU A 284 -4.86 -18.89 -4.82
CA LEU A 284 -5.09 -19.07 -6.25
C LEU A 284 -4.01 -19.96 -6.86
N THR A 285 -4.42 -20.96 -7.66
CA THR A 285 -3.51 -21.90 -8.32
C THR A 285 -3.33 -21.60 -9.81
N ASP A 286 -4.41 -21.25 -10.52
CA ASP A 286 -4.37 -20.72 -11.89
C ASP A 286 -4.22 -19.19 -11.86
N VAL A 287 -3.01 -18.71 -12.16
CA VAL A 287 -2.61 -17.30 -12.06
C VAL A 287 -1.97 -16.73 -13.32
N ASP A 288 -1.87 -17.51 -14.40
CA ASP A 288 -1.19 -17.08 -15.64
C ASP A 288 -1.90 -15.91 -16.34
N TRP A 289 -3.19 -15.77 -16.10
CA TRP A 289 -4.05 -14.69 -16.62
C TRP A 289 -3.85 -13.36 -15.88
N ILE A 290 -3.23 -13.37 -14.70
CA ILE A 290 -2.98 -12.17 -13.91
C ILE A 290 -1.76 -11.45 -14.48
N LYS A 291 -1.98 -10.27 -15.04
CA LYS A 291 -0.96 -9.51 -15.77
C LYS A 291 -0.94 -8.05 -15.28
N PRO A 292 -0.02 -7.68 -14.38
CA PRO A 292 0.30 -6.28 -14.11
C PRO A 292 0.65 -5.53 -15.40
N GLY A 293 0.37 -4.23 -15.45
CA GLY A 293 0.62 -3.41 -16.64
C GLY A 293 0.19 -1.95 -16.47
N LYS A 294 0.16 -1.21 -17.57
CA LYS A 294 -0.15 0.21 -17.62
C LYS A 294 -1.45 0.43 -18.39
N ALA A 295 -2.26 1.37 -17.94
CA ALA A 295 -3.53 1.71 -18.56
C ALA A 295 -3.56 3.14 -19.09
N ALA A 296 -4.06 3.33 -20.31
CA ALA A 296 -4.59 4.63 -20.71
C ALA A 296 -5.90 4.88 -19.96
N TRP A 297 -6.10 6.10 -19.44
CA TRP A 297 -7.24 6.41 -18.58
C TRP A 297 -7.86 7.76 -18.96
N GLU A 298 -9.17 7.82 -19.11
CA GLU A 298 -9.89 8.99 -19.62
C GLU A 298 -10.42 9.93 -18.52
N TRP A 299 -10.57 9.46 -17.28
CA TRP A 299 -11.35 10.15 -16.27
C TRP A 299 -10.68 11.44 -15.74
N TRP A 300 -9.38 11.40 -15.43
CA TRP A 300 -8.68 12.52 -14.78
C TRP A 300 -8.74 13.82 -15.59
N HIS A 301 -8.58 13.73 -16.90
CA HIS A 301 -8.61 14.86 -17.83
C HIS A 301 -9.98 15.03 -18.51
N ASP A 302 -11.04 14.53 -17.88
CA ASP A 302 -12.43 14.62 -18.32
C ASP A 302 -12.67 14.15 -19.76
N ALA A 303 -11.93 13.13 -20.19
CA ALA A 303 -11.93 12.57 -21.54
C ALA A 303 -11.70 13.63 -22.64
N MET A 304 -11.12 14.77 -22.29
CA MET A 304 -10.82 15.85 -23.21
C MET A 304 -9.56 15.52 -24.02
N LEU A 305 -9.66 15.64 -25.34
CA LEU A 305 -8.55 15.43 -26.27
C LEU A 305 -8.25 16.75 -26.99
N PRO A 306 -7.42 17.64 -26.42
CA PRO A 306 -7.05 18.90 -27.07
C PRO A 306 -6.51 18.66 -28.48
N ASN A 307 -7.02 19.42 -29.44
CA ASN A 307 -6.62 19.36 -30.86
C ASN A 307 -6.82 18.00 -31.55
N ALA A 308 -7.63 17.10 -31.00
CA ALA A 308 -8.02 15.88 -31.70
C ALA A 308 -9.16 16.15 -32.70
N ASP A 309 -9.16 15.42 -33.81
CA ASP A 309 -10.18 15.55 -34.87
C ASP A 309 -11.52 14.88 -34.53
N ILE A 310 -11.65 14.31 -33.32
CA ILE A 310 -12.87 13.67 -32.82
C ILE A 310 -13.49 14.48 -31.67
N PRO A 311 -14.83 14.49 -31.54
CA PRO A 311 -15.48 15.03 -30.34
C PRO A 311 -14.95 14.34 -29.08
N SER A 312 -14.66 15.12 -28.06
CA SER A 312 -14.09 14.65 -26.78
C SER A 312 -14.75 15.37 -25.60
N GLY A 313 -14.42 14.97 -24.37
CA GLY A 313 -15.11 15.41 -23.17
C GLY A 313 -16.10 14.37 -22.63
N MET A 314 -16.48 14.51 -21.37
CA MET A 314 -17.38 13.57 -20.66
C MET A 314 -18.70 13.26 -21.40
N ASP A 315 -19.30 14.25 -22.09
CA ASP A 315 -20.53 14.08 -22.86
C ASP A 315 -20.35 13.32 -24.20
N ASN A 316 -19.11 13.24 -24.67
CA ASN A 316 -18.72 12.62 -25.94
C ASN A 316 -18.07 11.24 -25.75
N ARG A 317 -18.13 10.66 -24.54
CA ARG A 317 -17.72 9.27 -24.30
C ARG A 317 -18.59 8.32 -25.12
N ASN A 318 -17.97 7.73 -26.13
CA ASN A 318 -18.59 6.85 -27.11
C ASN A 318 -17.57 5.82 -27.62
N THR A 319 -18.03 4.85 -28.41
CA THR A 319 -17.16 3.79 -28.97
C THR A 319 -15.96 4.35 -29.74
N ALA A 320 -16.13 5.42 -30.53
CA ALA A 320 -15.04 5.99 -31.33
C ALA A 320 -13.95 6.64 -30.46
N LEU A 321 -14.35 7.32 -29.39
CA LEU A 321 -13.43 7.87 -28.40
C LEU A 321 -12.60 6.74 -27.77
N TYR A 322 -13.24 5.68 -27.26
CA TYR A 322 -12.50 4.59 -26.63
C TYR A 322 -11.58 3.82 -27.60
N LYS A 323 -11.97 3.69 -28.87
CA LYS A 323 -11.06 3.18 -29.92
C LYS A 323 -9.83 4.08 -30.11
N HIS A 324 -9.97 5.40 -30.00
CA HIS A 324 -8.83 6.32 -30.03
C HIS A 324 -7.85 6.09 -28.87
N TYR A 325 -8.35 5.84 -27.65
CA TYR A 325 -7.49 5.49 -26.51
C TYR A 325 -6.84 4.11 -26.70
N ILE A 326 -7.55 3.12 -27.26
CA ILE A 326 -6.98 1.81 -27.59
C ILE A 326 -5.85 1.94 -28.62
N ASP A 327 -6.05 2.75 -29.67
CA ASP A 327 -4.98 2.98 -30.65
C ASP A 327 -3.77 3.64 -30.02
N PHE A 328 -3.97 4.64 -29.14
CA PHE A 328 -2.88 5.23 -28.37
C PHE A 328 -2.17 4.21 -27.46
N ALA A 329 -2.92 3.35 -26.75
CA ALA A 329 -2.37 2.30 -25.92
C ALA A 329 -1.53 1.32 -26.74
N ALA A 330 -2.06 0.85 -27.87
CA ALA A 330 -1.37 -0.08 -28.76
C ALA A 330 -0.11 0.53 -29.39
N GLU A 331 -0.17 1.79 -29.84
CA GLU A 331 0.97 2.55 -30.39
C GLU A 331 2.14 2.64 -29.40
N ASN A 332 1.84 2.71 -28.10
CA ASN A 332 2.81 2.90 -27.03
C ASN A 332 3.05 1.65 -26.17
N GLY A 333 2.52 0.49 -26.58
CA GLY A 333 2.69 -0.76 -25.85
C GLY A 333 2.14 -0.72 -24.42
N LEU A 334 1.08 0.05 -24.18
CA LEU A 334 0.32 -0.01 -22.93
C LEU A 334 -0.59 -1.24 -22.97
N GLU A 335 -0.64 -1.96 -21.87
CA GLU A 335 -1.35 -3.23 -21.77
C GLU A 335 -2.87 -3.02 -21.73
N TYR A 336 -3.33 -1.87 -21.22
CA TYR A 336 -4.75 -1.68 -20.87
C TYR A 336 -5.35 -0.34 -21.29
N LEU A 337 -6.68 -0.36 -21.41
CA LEU A 337 -7.58 0.78 -21.29
C LEU A 337 -8.40 0.61 -20.00
N MET A 338 -8.49 1.65 -19.18
CA MET A 338 -9.51 1.76 -18.13
C MET A 338 -10.72 2.50 -18.69
N ILE A 339 -11.92 1.93 -18.59
CA ILE A 339 -13.18 2.63 -18.85
C ILE A 339 -13.81 2.96 -17.50
N ASP A 340 -13.81 4.24 -17.14
CA ASP A 340 -14.25 4.72 -15.84
C ASP A 340 -15.79 4.96 -15.80
N ALA A 341 -16.28 5.56 -14.70
CA ALA A 341 -17.70 5.71 -14.40
C ALA A 341 -18.52 6.35 -15.52
N GLY A 342 -19.52 5.64 -16.04
CA GLY A 342 -20.46 6.15 -17.06
C GLY A 342 -20.67 5.26 -18.29
N TRP A 343 -20.05 4.08 -18.34
CA TRP A 343 -20.30 3.07 -19.37
C TRP A 343 -21.58 2.26 -19.11
N SER A 344 -22.10 2.23 -17.88
CA SER A 344 -23.33 1.54 -17.47
C SER A 344 -24.13 2.33 -16.41
N HIS A 345 -25.34 1.87 -16.15
CA HIS A 345 -26.12 2.31 -14.99
C HIS A 345 -25.47 1.82 -13.69
N ILE A 346 -25.42 2.69 -12.67
CA ILE A 346 -24.65 2.47 -11.44
C ILE A 346 -25.07 1.22 -10.65
N PHE A 347 -26.35 0.83 -10.68
CA PHE A 347 -26.86 -0.36 -9.98
C PHE A 347 -27.19 -1.54 -10.90
N ASP A 348 -27.21 -1.31 -12.22
CA ASP A 348 -27.54 -2.35 -13.19
C ASP A 348 -26.51 -2.29 -14.31
N LEU A 349 -25.44 -3.07 -14.13
CA LEU A 349 -24.29 -3.05 -15.02
C LEU A 349 -24.62 -3.63 -16.41
N SER A 350 -25.76 -4.33 -16.56
CA SER A 350 -26.25 -4.81 -17.85
C SER A 350 -26.83 -3.69 -18.73
N GLN A 351 -27.28 -2.60 -18.11
CA GLN A 351 -27.78 -1.42 -18.81
C GLN A 351 -26.62 -0.50 -19.21
N THR A 352 -26.01 -0.78 -20.37
CA THR A 352 -24.90 0.02 -20.90
C THR A 352 -25.35 1.36 -21.46
N ASN A 353 -24.49 2.37 -21.39
CA ASN A 353 -24.66 3.64 -22.08
C ASN A 353 -24.77 3.41 -23.60
N PRO A 354 -25.86 3.83 -24.26
CA PRO A 354 -26.11 3.52 -25.67
C PRO A 354 -25.10 4.17 -26.63
N LYS A 355 -24.29 5.14 -26.18
CA LYS A 355 -23.20 5.73 -26.97
C LYS A 355 -21.95 4.83 -26.99
N VAL A 356 -21.83 3.88 -26.07
CA VAL A 356 -20.64 3.05 -25.87
C VAL A 356 -21.03 1.59 -26.07
N ASP A 357 -20.70 1.05 -27.24
CA ASP A 357 -20.72 -0.39 -27.47
C ASP A 357 -19.48 -1.01 -26.79
N VAL A 358 -19.64 -1.39 -25.53
CA VAL A 358 -18.55 -1.90 -24.68
C VAL A 358 -17.96 -3.19 -25.25
N GLN A 359 -18.78 -4.08 -25.82
CA GLN A 359 -18.31 -5.34 -26.41
C GLN A 359 -17.46 -5.08 -27.66
N GLU A 360 -17.84 -4.11 -28.49
CA GLU A 360 -17.02 -3.67 -29.62
C GLU A 360 -15.71 -3.03 -29.16
N VAL A 361 -15.73 -2.21 -28.10
CA VAL A 361 -14.50 -1.62 -27.52
C VAL A 361 -13.55 -2.73 -27.03
N ILE A 362 -14.07 -3.72 -26.29
CA ILE A 362 -13.28 -4.87 -25.82
C ILE A 362 -12.73 -5.68 -27.00
N SER A 363 -13.58 -5.99 -27.99
CA SER A 363 -13.19 -6.76 -29.18
C SER A 363 -12.11 -6.02 -29.99
N TYR A 364 -12.25 -4.71 -30.16
CA TYR A 364 -11.25 -3.87 -30.82
C TYR A 364 -9.93 -3.83 -30.02
N GLY A 365 -10.01 -3.65 -28.69
CA GLY A 365 -8.86 -3.72 -27.79
C GLY A 365 -8.10 -5.03 -27.94
N LYS A 366 -8.80 -6.16 -27.90
CA LYS A 366 -8.21 -7.49 -28.13
C LYS A 366 -7.52 -7.61 -29.47
N SER A 367 -8.09 -7.06 -30.55
CA SER A 367 -7.44 -7.05 -31.88
C SER A 367 -6.13 -6.25 -31.92
N LYS A 368 -5.92 -5.37 -30.93
CA LYS A 368 -4.74 -4.51 -30.77
C LYS A 368 -3.84 -4.95 -29.60
N ASN A 369 -4.14 -6.08 -28.95
CA ASN A 369 -3.48 -6.55 -27.73
C ASN A 369 -3.59 -5.58 -26.54
N VAL A 370 -4.71 -4.87 -26.42
CA VAL A 370 -5.04 -3.99 -25.30
C VAL A 370 -6.22 -4.58 -24.54
N GLY A 371 -6.03 -4.93 -23.27
CA GLY A 371 -7.11 -5.39 -22.40
C GLY A 371 -7.96 -4.22 -21.88
N VAL A 372 -9.22 -4.49 -21.50
CA VAL A 372 -10.12 -3.47 -20.98
C VAL A 372 -10.52 -3.77 -19.55
N PHE A 373 -10.36 -2.76 -18.69
CA PHE A 373 -10.93 -2.73 -17.34
C PHE A 373 -12.24 -1.92 -17.33
N LEU A 374 -13.20 -2.36 -16.52
CA LEU A 374 -14.50 -1.69 -16.36
C LEU A 374 -14.72 -1.22 -14.92
N TRP A 375 -15.09 0.05 -14.74
CA TRP A 375 -15.41 0.60 -13.42
C TRP A 375 -16.82 0.20 -12.93
N CYS A 376 -17.01 0.02 -11.63
CA CYS A 376 -18.33 -0.09 -10.99
C CYS A 376 -18.27 0.33 -9.53
N VAL A 377 -19.43 0.64 -8.93
CA VAL A 377 -19.52 0.84 -7.47
C VAL A 377 -19.61 -0.50 -6.75
N ALA A 378 -19.04 -0.58 -5.54
CA ALA A 378 -19.07 -1.78 -4.71
C ALA A 378 -20.49 -2.31 -4.49
N MET A 379 -21.47 -1.40 -4.30
CA MET A 379 -22.87 -1.75 -4.09
C MET A 379 -23.55 -2.42 -5.28
N ALA A 380 -23.02 -2.29 -6.50
CA ALA A 380 -23.53 -3.04 -7.64
C ALA A 380 -23.20 -4.53 -7.54
N LEU A 381 -22.14 -4.88 -6.80
CA LEU A 381 -21.63 -6.25 -6.71
C LEU A 381 -22.06 -6.99 -5.44
N THR A 382 -22.50 -6.31 -4.38
CA THR A 382 -22.71 -6.96 -3.06
C THR A 382 -23.65 -8.18 -3.12
N ASP A 383 -24.73 -8.10 -3.90
CA ASP A 383 -25.70 -9.19 -4.07
C ASP A 383 -25.67 -9.84 -5.47
N HIS A 384 -24.93 -9.25 -6.42
CA HIS A 384 -24.94 -9.63 -7.84
C HIS A 384 -23.54 -9.85 -8.43
N ALA A 385 -22.53 -10.09 -7.58
CA ALA A 385 -21.15 -10.26 -8.02
C ALA A 385 -21.00 -11.34 -9.10
N ASP A 386 -21.54 -12.55 -8.90
CA ASP A 386 -21.39 -13.63 -9.90
C ASP A 386 -21.98 -13.24 -11.25
N GLU A 387 -23.21 -12.70 -11.27
CA GLU A 387 -23.93 -12.31 -12.49
C GLU A 387 -23.14 -11.26 -13.29
N TYR A 388 -22.74 -10.16 -12.65
CA TYR A 388 -22.07 -9.08 -13.37
C TYR A 388 -20.61 -9.39 -13.69
N LEU A 389 -19.89 -10.13 -12.84
CA LEU A 389 -18.52 -10.55 -13.13
C LEU A 389 -18.48 -11.58 -14.25
N GLU A 390 -19.41 -12.53 -14.28
CA GLU A 390 -19.58 -13.46 -15.40
C GLU A 390 -19.90 -12.70 -16.69
N MET A 391 -20.83 -11.75 -16.66
CA MET A 391 -21.18 -10.92 -17.81
C MET A 391 -19.95 -10.18 -18.36
N MET A 392 -19.21 -9.45 -17.51
CA MET A 392 -18.03 -8.70 -17.92
C MET A 392 -16.92 -9.62 -18.45
N HIS A 393 -16.71 -10.77 -17.81
CA HIS A 393 -15.79 -11.80 -18.30
C HIS A 393 -16.19 -12.33 -19.68
N ASN A 394 -17.47 -12.64 -19.89
CA ASN A 394 -17.99 -13.16 -21.15
C ASN A 394 -17.88 -12.15 -22.29
N TRP A 395 -17.97 -10.85 -22.00
CA TRP A 395 -17.66 -9.80 -22.98
C TRP A 395 -16.16 -9.70 -23.30
N GLY A 396 -15.30 -10.25 -22.45
CA GLY A 396 -13.85 -10.29 -22.62
C GLY A 396 -13.08 -9.24 -21.82
N ALA A 397 -13.70 -8.61 -20.81
CA ALA A 397 -12.98 -7.73 -19.89
C ALA A 397 -11.88 -8.52 -19.15
N VAL A 398 -10.78 -7.84 -18.83
CA VAL A 398 -9.63 -8.46 -18.13
C VAL A 398 -9.57 -8.07 -16.65
N GLY A 399 -10.38 -7.10 -16.24
CA GLY A 399 -10.48 -6.69 -14.86
C GLY A 399 -11.53 -5.62 -14.61
N ILE A 400 -11.65 -5.24 -13.35
CA ILE A 400 -12.61 -4.28 -12.82
C ILE A 400 -11.93 -3.25 -11.93
N LYS A 401 -12.45 -2.03 -11.93
CA LYS A 401 -12.18 -1.02 -10.91
C LYS A 401 -13.43 -0.91 -10.02
N VAL A 402 -13.35 -1.31 -8.77
CA VAL A 402 -14.49 -1.32 -7.85
C VAL A 402 -14.31 -0.21 -6.84
N ASP A 403 -15.31 0.66 -6.74
CA ASP A 403 -15.17 1.95 -6.09
C ASP A 403 -16.23 2.18 -5.00
N PHE A 404 -16.02 3.18 -4.15
CA PHE A 404 -16.99 3.67 -3.16
C PHE A 404 -17.44 2.63 -2.11
N PHE A 405 -16.48 1.95 -1.47
CA PHE A 405 -16.76 1.15 -0.28
C PHE A 405 -16.98 2.04 0.95
N ASP A 406 -16.12 3.06 1.10
CA ASP A 406 -16.10 4.08 2.16
C ASP A 406 -16.23 3.51 3.58
N ARG A 407 -15.78 2.27 3.79
CA ARG A 407 -15.93 1.51 5.04
C ARG A 407 -14.80 0.48 5.22
N ASP A 408 -14.42 0.26 6.48
CA ASP A 408 -13.55 -0.85 6.90
C ASP A 408 -14.08 -1.58 8.15
N ASP A 409 -15.39 -1.50 8.43
CA ASP A 409 -16.04 -2.39 9.39
C ASP A 409 -16.04 -3.85 8.90
N GLN A 410 -16.38 -4.80 9.78
CA GLN A 410 -16.32 -6.23 9.48
C GLN A 410 -17.02 -6.61 8.17
N LEU A 411 -18.22 -6.08 7.90
CA LEU A 411 -18.98 -6.42 6.70
C LEU A 411 -18.31 -5.88 5.43
N ALA A 412 -17.80 -4.66 5.47
CA ALA A 412 -17.05 -4.10 4.34
C ALA A 412 -15.77 -4.91 4.06
N MET A 413 -15.05 -5.33 5.12
CA MET A 413 -13.87 -6.18 5.00
C MET A 413 -14.17 -7.54 4.35
N GLU A 414 -15.35 -8.11 4.61
CA GLU A 414 -15.85 -9.31 3.93
C GLU A 414 -16.16 -9.07 2.44
N TRP A 415 -16.67 -7.88 2.08
CA TRP A 415 -16.95 -7.52 0.68
C TRP A 415 -15.68 -7.53 -0.18
N TYR A 416 -14.57 -6.95 0.30
CA TYR A 416 -13.31 -6.97 -0.47
C TYR A 416 -12.83 -8.39 -0.77
N GLU A 417 -12.84 -9.28 0.24
CA GLU A 417 -12.44 -10.67 0.06
C GLU A 417 -13.39 -11.42 -0.89
N THR A 418 -14.71 -11.21 -0.74
CA THR A 418 -15.72 -11.82 -1.60
C THR A 418 -15.58 -11.39 -3.05
N ILE A 419 -15.41 -10.09 -3.30
CA ILE A 419 -15.23 -9.55 -4.66
C ILE A 419 -13.93 -10.06 -5.27
N ALA A 420 -12.81 -10.06 -4.52
CA ALA A 420 -11.53 -10.56 -5.01
C ALA A 420 -11.61 -12.05 -5.39
N LYS A 421 -12.25 -12.86 -4.54
CA LYS A 421 -12.48 -14.29 -4.78
C LYS A 421 -13.34 -14.53 -6.02
N LYS A 422 -14.51 -13.91 -6.11
CA LYS A 422 -15.43 -14.10 -7.24
C LYS A 422 -14.82 -13.58 -8.54
N ALA A 423 -14.13 -12.45 -8.51
CA ALA A 423 -13.39 -11.96 -9.67
C ALA A 423 -12.33 -12.97 -10.13
N ALA A 424 -11.62 -13.64 -9.21
CA ALA A 424 -10.66 -14.68 -9.56
C ALA A 424 -11.34 -15.92 -10.19
N GLU A 425 -12.52 -16.32 -9.71
CA GLU A 425 -13.33 -17.41 -10.31
C GLU A 425 -13.68 -17.11 -11.78
N HIS A 426 -13.82 -15.83 -12.13
CA HIS A 426 -14.04 -15.33 -13.50
C HIS A 426 -12.78 -14.77 -14.17
N LYS A 427 -11.57 -15.02 -13.66
CA LYS A 427 -10.30 -14.54 -14.25
C LYS A 427 -10.26 -13.02 -14.51
N LEU A 428 -10.79 -12.23 -13.59
CA LEU A 428 -10.78 -10.77 -13.60
C LEU A 428 -9.81 -10.22 -12.55
N MET A 429 -8.95 -9.30 -12.97
CA MET A 429 -8.11 -8.51 -12.06
C MET A 429 -8.94 -7.42 -11.38
N VAL A 430 -8.54 -7.00 -10.19
CA VAL A 430 -9.30 -6.05 -9.37
C VAL A 430 -8.42 -4.87 -8.96
N ASN A 431 -8.92 -3.66 -9.18
CA ASN A 431 -8.41 -2.43 -8.61
C ASN A 431 -9.46 -1.85 -7.66
N PHE A 432 -9.14 -1.72 -6.36
CA PHE A 432 -10.08 -1.18 -5.38
C PHE A 432 -9.89 0.32 -5.19
N HIS A 433 -10.95 1.11 -5.35
CA HIS A 433 -11.04 2.55 -5.09
C HIS A 433 -12.10 2.83 -4.02
N GLY A 434 -12.11 4.04 -3.45
CA GLY A 434 -12.97 4.38 -2.31
C GLY A 434 -12.81 3.37 -1.17
N CYS A 435 -11.58 2.84 -1.02
CA CYS A 435 -11.30 1.63 -0.27
C CYS A 435 -10.51 1.91 1.02
N SER A 436 -10.49 0.93 1.92
CA SER A 436 -9.64 0.97 3.10
C SER A 436 -8.15 0.77 2.75
N LYS A 437 -7.25 1.10 3.70
CA LYS A 437 -5.82 0.78 3.55
C LYS A 437 -5.59 -0.72 3.29
N PRO A 438 -4.65 -1.10 2.41
CA PRO A 438 -4.30 -2.50 2.19
C PRO A 438 -3.62 -3.09 3.43
N THR A 439 -3.96 -4.33 3.74
CA THR A 439 -3.45 -5.07 4.91
C THR A 439 -2.96 -6.47 4.54
N GLY A 440 -2.68 -6.70 3.25
CA GLY A 440 -2.09 -7.95 2.76
C GLY A 440 -3.04 -8.92 2.04
N LEU A 441 -4.32 -8.56 1.86
CA LEU A 441 -5.28 -9.39 1.10
C LEU A 441 -4.78 -9.75 -0.30
N GLN A 442 -3.99 -8.86 -0.93
CA GLN A 442 -3.35 -9.09 -2.23
C GLN A 442 -2.33 -10.22 -2.26
N ARG A 443 -1.83 -10.70 -1.10
CA ARG A 443 -1.03 -11.92 -1.04
C ARG A 443 -1.90 -13.16 -1.22
N MET A 444 -3.04 -13.19 -0.56
CA MET A 444 -3.99 -14.29 -0.62
C MET A 444 -4.67 -14.35 -2.01
N TYR A 445 -5.03 -13.18 -2.54
CA TYR A 445 -5.67 -12.97 -3.84
C TYR A 445 -4.81 -12.04 -4.72
N PRO A 446 -3.82 -12.59 -5.44
CA PRO A 446 -2.94 -11.80 -6.30
C PRO A 446 -3.65 -11.27 -7.56
N ASN A 447 -4.95 -11.50 -7.77
CA ASN A 447 -5.69 -10.78 -8.79
C ASN A 447 -6.03 -9.35 -8.35
N ILE A 448 -5.84 -8.98 -7.08
CA ILE A 448 -5.91 -7.60 -6.62
C ILE A 448 -4.62 -6.88 -7.02
N VAL A 449 -4.67 -6.15 -8.13
CA VAL A 449 -3.51 -5.49 -8.73
C VAL A 449 -3.24 -4.12 -8.12
N ASN A 450 -4.25 -3.44 -7.58
CA ASN A 450 -4.06 -2.15 -6.94
C ASN A 450 -5.17 -1.82 -5.92
N PHE A 451 -4.87 -0.82 -5.09
CA PHE A 451 -5.79 -0.17 -4.17
C PHE A 451 -5.57 1.34 -4.29
N GLU A 452 -6.58 2.17 -4.13
CA GLU A 452 -6.41 3.62 -4.01
C GLU A 452 -5.95 3.95 -2.59
N ALA A 453 -6.90 4.23 -1.67
CA ALA A 453 -6.66 4.57 -0.27
C ALA A 453 -5.48 5.55 -0.08
N VAL A 454 -5.33 6.50 -0.99
CA VAL A 454 -4.28 7.50 -1.03
C VAL A 454 -4.87 8.76 -1.62
N ARG A 455 -4.43 9.92 -1.18
CA ARG A 455 -4.83 11.18 -1.80
C ARG A 455 -4.15 11.31 -3.17
N GLY A 456 -4.84 10.83 -4.21
CA GLY A 456 -4.30 10.61 -5.55
C GLY A 456 -4.19 11.86 -6.40
N ALA A 457 -3.70 11.69 -7.63
CA ALA A 457 -3.58 12.77 -8.60
C ALA A 457 -4.93 13.42 -8.95
N GLU A 458 -6.05 12.71 -8.76
CA GLU A 458 -7.41 13.25 -8.90
C GLU A 458 -7.67 14.49 -8.05
N CYS A 459 -7.04 14.58 -6.88
CA CYS A 459 -7.18 15.75 -6.00
C CYS A 459 -6.67 17.03 -6.67
N SER A 460 -5.86 16.91 -7.74
CA SER A 460 -5.48 18.05 -8.57
C SER A 460 -6.66 18.71 -9.31
N LYS A 461 -7.82 18.06 -9.39
CA LYS A 461 -9.06 18.62 -9.94
C LYS A 461 -9.70 19.63 -8.99
N TRP A 462 -9.64 19.39 -7.67
CA TRP A 462 -10.41 20.18 -6.69
C TRP A 462 -9.64 20.76 -5.50
N ASP A 463 -8.38 20.38 -5.26
CA ASP A 463 -7.60 20.89 -4.12
C ASP A 463 -6.07 21.02 -4.37
N LEU A 464 -5.33 21.43 -3.32
CA LEU A 464 -3.90 21.77 -3.36
C LEU A 464 -2.97 20.72 -2.70
N THR A 465 -3.49 19.56 -2.35
CA THR A 465 -2.91 18.71 -1.29
C THR A 465 -2.14 17.51 -1.84
N ALA A 466 -2.48 17.02 -3.03
CA ALA A 466 -1.65 16.10 -3.82
C ALA A 466 -0.46 16.89 -4.40
N ASN A 467 0.56 17.09 -3.56
CA ASN A 467 1.71 17.91 -3.86
C ASN A 467 3.03 17.21 -3.51
N PRO A 468 4.18 17.71 -3.99
CA PRO A 468 5.50 17.16 -3.71
C PRO A 468 5.84 16.86 -2.24
N GLN A 469 5.26 17.55 -1.25
CA GLN A 469 5.43 17.17 0.15
C GLN A 469 4.68 15.86 0.45
N HIS A 470 3.44 15.73 0.00
CA HIS A 470 2.65 14.50 0.13
C HIS A 470 3.34 13.32 -0.60
N HIS A 471 3.84 13.56 -1.81
CA HIS A 471 4.46 12.56 -2.68
C HIS A 471 5.69 11.86 -2.07
N VAL A 472 6.43 12.56 -1.21
CA VAL A 472 7.58 11.99 -0.48
C VAL A 472 7.26 11.62 0.98
N THR A 473 6.00 11.71 1.40
CA THR A 473 5.54 11.30 2.73
C THR A 473 4.84 9.95 2.69
N PHE A 474 3.79 9.81 1.87
CA PHE A 474 2.98 8.60 1.87
C PHE A 474 3.71 7.30 1.47
N PRO A 475 4.79 7.31 0.64
CA PRO A 475 5.51 6.07 0.33
C PRO A 475 6.15 5.41 1.55
N PHE A 476 6.43 6.18 2.59
CA PHE A 476 7.01 5.69 3.84
C PHE A 476 5.96 5.27 4.86
N ILE A 477 4.67 5.41 4.52
CA ILE A 477 3.54 5.19 5.43
C ILE A 477 2.48 4.34 4.73
N ARG A 478 1.64 4.92 3.86
CA ARG A 478 0.56 4.23 3.14
C ARG A 478 1.07 3.06 2.28
N MET A 479 2.19 3.21 1.59
CA MET A 479 2.71 2.17 0.68
C MET A 479 3.26 0.94 1.42
N LEU A 480 3.49 1.03 2.75
CA LEU A 480 3.85 -0.13 3.57
C LEU A 480 2.73 -1.20 3.55
N GLY A 481 1.46 -0.77 3.47
CA GLY A 481 0.30 -1.67 3.44
C GLY A 481 0.21 -2.53 2.17
N GLY A 482 0.74 -2.00 1.06
CA GLY A 482 0.66 -2.60 -0.26
C GLY A 482 0.65 -1.55 -1.36
N SER A 483 0.41 -2.01 -2.58
CA SER A 483 0.38 -1.16 -3.76
C SER A 483 -0.65 -0.04 -3.67
N LEU A 484 -0.48 0.94 -4.54
CA LEU A 484 -1.35 2.10 -4.61
C LEU A 484 -1.62 2.53 -6.06
N ASP A 485 -2.84 3.01 -6.31
CA ASP A 485 -3.24 3.62 -7.57
C ASP A 485 -3.28 5.15 -7.41
N TYR A 486 -2.10 5.78 -7.38
CA TYR A 486 -2.00 7.25 -7.29
C TYR A 486 -2.46 7.95 -8.57
N THR A 487 -2.42 7.25 -9.70
CA THR A 487 -2.72 7.75 -11.05
C THR A 487 -1.75 8.84 -11.57
N PRO A 488 -0.43 8.57 -11.64
CA PRO A 488 0.56 9.56 -12.08
C PRO A 488 0.54 9.77 -13.61
N GLY A 489 1.43 10.64 -14.07
CA GLY A 489 1.72 10.82 -15.50
C GLY A 489 1.16 12.12 -16.08
N ALA A 490 0.90 13.13 -15.26
CA ALA A 490 0.45 14.42 -15.73
C ALA A 490 1.51 15.09 -16.61
N MET A 491 1.15 15.47 -17.84
CA MET A 491 2.01 16.19 -18.78
C MET A 491 1.85 17.71 -18.61
N ARG A 492 0.86 18.18 -17.86
CA ARG A 492 0.79 19.57 -17.42
C ARG A 492 1.32 19.65 -16.00
N ASN A 493 2.46 20.32 -15.80
CA ASN A 493 3.13 20.42 -14.50
C ASN A 493 3.22 21.89 -14.09
N LYS A 494 2.97 22.18 -12.81
CA LYS A 494 2.96 23.55 -12.27
C LYS A 494 3.79 23.67 -11.00
N SER A 495 4.49 24.79 -10.88
CA SER A 495 5.06 25.23 -9.61
C SER A 495 3.93 25.57 -8.63
N PRO A 496 4.20 25.62 -7.30
CA PRO A 496 3.17 25.90 -6.30
C PRO A 496 2.40 27.20 -6.59
N GLN A 497 3.08 28.21 -7.12
CA GLN A 497 2.50 29.54 -7.37
C GLN A 497 1.59 29.57 -8.62
N MET A 498 1.81 28.67 -9.57
CA MET A 498 1.03 28.61 -10.81
C MET A 498 -0.06 27.54 -10.79
N PHE A 499 0.01 26.61 -9.84
CA PHE A 499 -0.95 25.53 -9.73
C PHE A 499 -2.33 26.07 -9.33
N LYS A 500 -3.35 25.57 -10.00
CA LYS A 500 -4.76 25.78 -9.67
C LYS A 500 -5.52 24.50 -9.97
N PRO A 501 -6.45 24.09 -9.08
CA PRO A 501 -7.35 22.99 -9.38
C PRO A 501 -8.25 23.34 -10.57
N ILE A 502 -8.54 22.36 -11.41
CA ILE A 502 -9.42 22.51 -12.57
C ILE A 502 -10.41 21.34 -12.60
N ASP A 503 -11.68 21.65 -12.38
CA ASP A 503 -12.80 20.72 -12.52
C ASP A 503 -14.07 21.46 -12.98
N PRO A 504 -14.77 21.03 -14.05
CA PRO A 504 -14.28 20.08 -15.05
C PRO A 504 -13.18 20.70 -15.93
N GLY A 505 -12.29 19.89 -16.48
CA GLY A 505 -11.34 20.30 -17.51
C GLY A 505 -10.09 19.45 -17.62
N LEU A 506 -8.98 20.12 -17.89
CA LEU A 506 -7.65 19.55 -18.06
C LEU A 506 -6.79 19.89 -16.83
N PRO A 507 -6.71 19.04 -15.80
CA PRO A 507 -5.97 19.35 -14.60
C PRO A 507 -4.46 19.35 -14.87
N SER A 508 -3.69 19.85 -13.93
CA SER A 508 -2.22 19.78 -13.93
C SER A 508 -1.74 19.12 -12.64
N ALA A 509 -0.51 18.63 -12.59
CA ALA A 509 0.09 18.19 -11.33
C ALA A 509 0.98 19.27 -10.73
N GLN A 510 1.13 19.24 -9.40
CA GLN A 510 2.13 20.02 -8.67
C GLN A 510 3.49 19.32 -8.69
N GLY A 511 4.55 20.09 -8.86
CA GLY A 511 5.91 19.57 -9.05
C GLY A 511 6.29 19.53 -10.52
N THR A 512 7.49 19.05 -10.82
CA THR A 512 8.05 19.07 -12.18
C THR A 512 7.64 17.86 -13.02
N ARG A 513 7.87 17.93 -14.34
CA ARG A 513 7.71 16.80 -15.26
C ARG A 513 8.49 15.57 -14.79
N CYS A 514 9.76 15.75 -14.39
CA CYS A 514 10.60 14.65 -13.95
C CYS A 514 10.22 14.10 -12.56
N HIS A 515 9.57 14.92 -11.73
CA HIS A 515 8.93 14.45 -10.50
C HIS A 515 7.83 13.43 -10.82
N GLU A 516 6.91 13.77 -11.75
CA GLU A 516 5.86 12.86 -12.23
C GLU A 516 6.42 11.57 -12.83
N LEU A 517 7.45 11.65 -13.68
CA LEU A 517 8.05 10.45 -14.29
C LEU A 517 8.67 9.52 -13.24
N SER A 518 9.26 10.07 -12.18
CA SER A 518 9.90 9.28 -11.13
C SER A 518 8.90 8.41 -10.34
N MET A 519 7.61 8.78 -10.32
CA MET A 519 6.55 8.04 -9.63
C MET A 519 6.36 6.63 -10.20
N PHE A 520 6.58 6.44 -11.50
CA PHE A 520 6.51 5.13 -12.17
C PHE A 520 7.62 4.17 -11.72
N VAL A 521 8.67 4.68 -11.08
CA VAL A 521 9.71 3.84 -10.46
C VAL A 521 9.50 3.74 -8.96
N ILE A 522 9.18 4.85 -8.29
CA ILE A 522 9.13 4.93 -6.83
C ILE A 522 7.90 4.22 -6.27
N TYR A 523 6.71 4.52 -6.79
CA TYR A 523 5.47 3.93 -6.26
C TYR A 523 5.29 2.49 -6.74
N ASP A 524 4.78 1.66 -5.84
CA ASP A 524 4.37 0.29 -6.17
C ASP A 524 2.94 0.33 -6.73
N GLN A 525 2.81 0.33 -8.06
CA GLN A 525 1.55 0.50 -8.79
C GLN A 525 1.45 -0.57 -9.89
N TYR A 526 0.93 -1.76 -9.56
CA TYR A 526 1.01 -2.92 -10.46
C TYR A 526 0.03 -2.80 -11.64
N LEU A 527 -1.04 -2.01 -11.48
CA LEU A 527 -1.83 -1.44 -12.58
C LEU A 527 -1.62 0.08 -12.60
N ALA A 528 -0.60 0.56 -13.31
CA ALA A 528 -0.27 1.98 -13.32
C ALA A 528 -1.09 2.75 -14.36
N MET A 529 -1.84 3.77 -13.94
CA MET A 529 -2.50 4.67 -14.90
C MET A 529 -1.51 5.62 -15.56
N LEU A 530 -1.77 5.96 -16.81
CA LEU A 530 -1.31 7.19 -17.44
C LEU A 530 -2.49 8.16 -17.43
N CYS A 531 -2.49 9.10 -16.48
CA CYS A 531 -3.68 9.92 -16.20
C CYS A 531 -3.99 11.01 -17.24
N ASP A 532 -3.03 11.42 -18.08
CA ASP A 532 -3.24 12.52 -19.03
C ASP A 532 -3.77 12.05 -20.39
N SER A 533 -4.16 13.00 -21.24
CA SER A 533 -4.73 12.71 -22.55
C SER A 533 -3.68 12.19 -23.54
N PRO A 534 -4.05 11.26 -24.44
CA PRO A 534 -3.24 10.89 -25.60
C PRO A 534 -2.67 12.11 -26.37
N SER A 535 -3.45 13.18 -26.50
CA SER A 535 -3.04 14.43 -27.15
C SER A 535 -1.86 15.11 -26.47
N GLU A 536 -1.77 15.06 -25.15
CA GLU A 536 -0.62 15.63 -24.44
C GLU A 536 0.61 14.72 -24.51
N TYR A 537 0.43 13.41 -24.32
CA TYR A 537 1.54 12.46 -24.38
C TYR A 537 2.26 12.50 -25.73
N ARG A 538 1.51 12.61 -26.84
CA ARG A 538 2.07 12.67 -28.20
C ARG A 538 2.98 13.89 -28.44
N LYS A 539 2.93 14.93 -27.61
CA LYS A 539 3.85 16.08 -27.70
C LYS A 539 5.26 15.74 -27.20
N TYR A 540 5.43 14.65 -26.46
CA TYR A 540 6.67 14.28 -25.77
C TYR A 540 7.09 12.83 -26.11
N PRO A 541 7.52 12.56 -27.36
CA PRO A 541 7.84 11.19 -27.80
C PRO A 541 9.02 10.56 -27.04
N ASP A 542 9.96 11.36 -26.59
CA ASP A 542 11.07 10.95 -25.72
C ASP A 542 10.57 10.52 -24.34
N ILE A 543 9.58 11.19 -23.75
CA ILE A 543 8.95 10.73 -22.50
C ILE A 543 8.16 9.45 -22.72
N MET A 544 7.41 9.35 -23.82
CA MET A 544 6.68 8.12 -24.13
C MET A 544 7.62 6.93 -24.34
N LYS A 545 8.84 7.13 -24.83
CA LYS A 545 9.87 6.08 -24.86
C LYS A 545 10.17 5.51 -23.46
N PHE A 546 10.19 6.35 -22.42
CA PHE A 546 10.34 5.92 -21.04
C PHE A 546 9.07 5.24 -20.51
N LEU A 547 7.91 5.91 -20.61
CA LEU A 547 6.64 5.41 -20.07
C LEU A 547 6.21 4.08 -20.70
N SER A 548 6.51 3.86 -21.98
CA SER A 548 6.25 2.60 -22.68
C SER A 548 7.13 1.45 -22.17
N LYS A 549 8.30 1.76 -21.59
CA LYS A 549 9.32 0.78 -21.21
C LYS A 549 9.43 0.54 -19.72
N VAL A 550 9.09 1.51 -18.87
CA VAL A 550 9.11 1.31 -17.41
C VAL A 550 8.10 0.21 -17.03
N PRO A 551 8.55 -0.85 -16.35
CA PRO A 551 7.66 -1.93 -15.94
C PRO A 551 6.89 -1.50 -14.69
N THR A 552 5.77 -2.17 -14.41
CA THR A 552 5.04 -2.00 -13.15
C THR A 552 5.46 -2.98 -12.07
N THR A 553 6.28 -3.99 -12.43
CA THR A 553 6.79 -5.02 -11.52
C THR A 553 8.29 -5.15 -11.68
N PHE A 554 8.98 -5.50 -10.59
CA PHE A 554 10.43 -5.51 -10.53
C PHE A 554 10.94 -6.77 -9.83
N ASP A 555 12.16 -7.17 -10.19
CA ASP A 555 12.82 -8.35 -9.66
C ASP A 555 13.66 -8.02 -8.42
N ASP A 556 14.16 -6.79 -8.32
CA ASP A 556 14.93 -6.28 -7.18
C ASP A 556 14.71 -4.76 -7.00
N THR A 557 14.82 -4.27 -5.78
CA THR A 557 14.66 -2.85 -5.42
C THR A 557 15.76 -2.42 -4.47
N LYS A 558 16.48 -1.36 -4.84
CA LYS A 558 17.58 -0.76 -4.09
C LYS A 558 17.31 0.71 -3.85
N VAL A 559 17.14 1.09 -2.58
CA VAL A 559 16.97 2.49 -2.20
C VAL A 559 18.36 3.10 -2.03
N LEU A 560 18.70 4.07 -2.88
CA LEU A 560 20.02 4.68 -2.90
C LEU A 560 20.12 5.77 -1.83
N ALA A 561 19.07 6.58 -1.69
CA ALA A 561 18.97 7.62 -0.67
C ALA A 561 17.50 7.93 -0.38
N ALA A 562 17.14 8.14 0.88
CA ALA A 562 15.76 8.49 1.24
C ALA A 562 15.71 9.22 2.57
N LYS A 563 14.70 10.07 2.72
CA LYS A 563 14.34 10.71 3.98
C LYS A 563 12.83 10.98 3.98
N VAL A 564 12.13 10.48 4.98
CA VAL A 564 10.66 10.61 5.11
C VAL A 564 10.27 12.08 5.00
N GLY A 565 9.29 12.38 4.13
CA GLY A 565 8.78 13.73 3.94
C GLY A 565 9.75 14.70 3.25
N GLN A 566 10.89 14.21 2.73
CA GLN A 566 11.88 15.08 2.09
C GLN A 566 12.28 14.62 0.69
N TYR A 567 12.70 13.37 0.51
CA TYR A 567 13.12 12.87 -0.80
C TYR A 567 13.21 11.34 -0.83
N ALA A 568 13.18 10.77 -2.03
CA ALA A 568 13.47 9.37 -2.28
C ALA A 568 14.24 9.24 -3.60
N LEU A 569 15.23 8.35 -3.64
CA LEU A 569 16.01 7.93 -4.81
C LEU A 569 16.13 6.41 -4.80
N ILE A 570 15.52 5.75 -5.78
CA ILE A 570 15.37 4.30 -5.83
C ILE A 570 15.82 3.79 -7.21
N ALA A 571 16.56 2.69 -7.22
CA ALA A 571 16.85 1.89 -8.40
C ALA A 571 16.07 0.57 -8.32
N LYS A 572 15.28 0.24 -9.34
CA LYS A 572 14.55 -1.04 -9.43
C LYS A 572 14.98 -1.80 -10.68
N GLN A 573 15.16 -3.11 -10.56
CA GLN A 573 15.62 -3.99 -11.65
C GLN A 573 14.45 -4.74 -12.28
N LYS A 574 14.48 -4.90 -13.60
CA LYS A 574 13.64 -5.87 -14.31
C LYS A 574 14.47 -6.58 -15.38
N GLY A 575 14.66 -7.90 -15.23
CA GLY A 575 15.59 -8.65 -16.06
C GLY A 575 17.00 -8.03 -16.01
N ASN A 576 17.50 -7.59 -17.16
CA ASN A 576 18.82 -6.97 -17.29
C ASN A 576 18.79 -5.44 -17.34
N GLU A 577 17.61 -4.83 -17.17
CA GLU A 577 17.43 -3.38 -17.17
C GLU A 577 17.22 -2.86 -15.75
N TRP A 578 17.70 -1.65 -15.50
CA TRP A 578 17.50 -0.91 -14.27
C TRP A 578 16.75 0.38 -14.56
N TYR A 579 15.88 0.76 -13.64
CA TYR A 579 15.14 2.01 -13.68
C TYR A 579 15.44 2.78 -12.40
N VAL A 580 15.77 4.06 -12.54
CA VAL A 580 16.04 4.94 -11.39
C VAL A 580 15.00 6.03 -11.35
N GLY A 581 14.38 6.23 -10.19
CA GLY A 581 13.48 7.35 -9.93
C GLY A 581 13.98 8.13 -8.72
N GLY A 582 14.02 9.46 -8.84
CA GLY A 582 14.33 10.37 -7.75
C GLY A 582 13.32 11.50 -7.69
N MET A 583 12.85 11.85 -6.49
CA MET A 583 12.02 13.03 -6.26
C MET A 583 12.35 13.70 -4.93
N THR A 584 12.10 15.01 -4.85
CA THR A 584 12.25 15.81 -3.62
C THR A 584 10.95 16.58 -3.34
N ASN A 585 10.77 16.98 -2.09
CA ASN A 585 9.72 17.91 -1.69
C ASN A 585 9.99 19.33 -2.25
N TRP A 586 9.35 20.35 -1.70
CA TRP A 586 9.55 21.74 -2.13
C TRP A 586 10.95 22.32 -1.84
N THR A 587 11.87 21.54 -1.28
CA THR A 587 13.29 21.92 -1.13
C THR A 587 14.11 21.33 -2.28
N ALA A 588 14.72 22.21 -3.09
CA ALA A 588 15.67 21.82 -4.13
C ALA A 588 16.88 21.09 -3.51
N ARG A 589 17.44 20.11 -4.23
CA ARG A 589 18.45 19.21 -3.68
C ARG A 589 19.31 18.59 -4.76
N ASP A 590 20.59 18.39 -4.47
CA ASP A 590 21.44 17.52 -5.26
C ASP A 590 21.39 16.09 -4.73
N VAL A 591 21.16 15.12 -5.60
CA VAL A 591 21.23 13.69 -5.27
C VAL A 591 22.37 13.03 -6.03
N VAL A 592 23.01 12.05 -5.41
CA VAL A 592 24.08 11.26 -6.04
C VAL A 592 23.54 9.89 -6.40
N VAL A 593 23.49 9.59 -7.70
CA VAL A 593 23.22 8.24 -8.20
C VAL A 593 24.55 7.49 -8.20
N ASP A 594 24.71 6.58 -7.25
CA ASP A 594 25.80 5.60 -7.19
C ASP A 594 25.37 4.35 -7.97
N PHE A 595 26.02 4.12 -9.11
CA PHE A 595 25.67 3.02 -10.02
C PHE A 595 26.27 1.66 -9.60
N SER A 596 26.83 1.53 -8.40
CA SER A 596 27.39 0.27 -7.87
C SER A 596 26.41 -0.91 -7.82
N PHE A 597 25.11 -0.67 -8.01
CA PHE A 597 24.12 -1.72 -8.19
C PHE A 597 24.20 -2.45 -9.54
N LEU A 598 24.86 -1.88 -10.54
CA LEU A 598 25.08 -2.48 -11.86
C LEU A 598 26.08 -3.63 -11.79
N THR A 599 26.02 -4.53 -12.77
CA THR A 599 26.94 -5.66 -12.85
C THR A 599 28.38 -5.18 -13.12
N GLU A 600 29.34 -5.69 -12.35
CA GLU A 600 30.75 -5.37 -12.49
C GLU A 600 31.29 -5.72 -13.89
N GLY A 601 32.06 -4.80 -14.47
CA GLY A 601 32.69 -4.96 -15.78
C GLY A 601 31.75 -4.81 -16.99
N VAL A 602 30.45 -4.56 -16.78
CA VAL A 602 29.47 -4.35 -17.85
C VAL A 602 29.24 -2.85 -18.09
N GLN A 603 29.25 -2.44 -19.35
CA GLN A 603 28.93 -1.08 -19.77
C GLN A 603 27.44 -0.98 -20.12
N TYR A 604 26.80 0.08 -19.64
CA TYR A 604 25.39 0.36 -19.84
C TYR A 604 25.17 1.69 -20.55
N THR A 605 24.01 1.82 -21.19
CA THR A 605 23.46 3.09 -21.66
C THR A 605 22.40 3.55 -20.66
N ALA A 606 22.57 4.75 -20.11
CA ALA A 606 21.58 5.41 -19.26
C ALA A 606 20.86 6.51 -20.07
N GLU A 607 19.56 6.35 -20.25
CA GLU A 607 18.62 7.38 -20.73
C GLU A 607 18.11 8.15 -19.52
N ILE A 608 18.39 9.46 -19.46
CA ILE A 608 18.22 10.29 -18.27
C ILE A 608 17.27 11.44 -18.56
N TYR A 609 16.23 11.54 -17.75
CA TYR A 609 15.27 12.65 -17.71
C TYR A 609 15.53 13.39 -16.39
N LYS A 610 15.91 14.66 -16.48
CA LYS A 610 16.19 15.50 -15.31
C LYS A 610 15.55 16.86 -15.46
N ASP A 611 15.32 17.53 -14.34
CA ASP A 611 14.75 18.88 -14.33
C ASP A 611 15.54 19.84 -15.22
N GLY A 612 14.83 20.71 -15.94
CA GLY A 612 15.43 21.85 -16.63
C GLY A 612 16.01 22.84 -15.63
N THR A 613 16.97 23.66 -16.06
CA THR A 613 17.64 24.64 -15.20
C THR A 613 16.70 25.65 -14.54
N ASP A 614 15.53 25.89 -15.13
CA ASP A 614 14.48 26.78 -14.62
C ASP A 614 13.14 26.05 -14.34
N ALA A 615 13.21 24.74 -14.06
CA ALA A 615 12.03 23.91 -13.75
C ALA A 615 11.31 24.32 -12.46
N ASN A 616 11.97 25.05 -11.56
CA ASN A 616 11.32 25.65 -10.39
C ASN A 616 10.29 26.72 -10.76
N LEU A 617 10.45 27.38 -11.92
CA LEU A 617 9.52 28.36 -12.46
C LEU A 617 8.61 27.74 -13.52
N TYR A 618 9.17 26.96 -14.45
CA TYR A 618 8.45 26.31 -15.53
C TYR A 618 8.53 24.80 -15.36
N ALA A 619 7.65 24.26 -14.52
CA ALA A 619 7.71 22.89 -14.03
C ALA A 619 7.57 21.80 -15.11
N ASP A 620 7.12 22.15 -16.31
CA ASP A 620 7.07 21.27 -17.47
C ASP A 620 8.41 21.13 -18.22
N ARG A 621 9.41 21.97 -17.91
CA ARG A 621 10.72 21.93 -18.56
C ARG A 621 11.61 20.82 -18.00
N TYR A 622 12.17 20.02 -18.90
CA TYR A 622 13.08 18.93 -18.58
C TYR A 622 14.18 18.83 -19.63
N ILE A 623 15.21 18.06 -19.31
CA ILE A 623 16.33 17.70 -20.19
C ILE A 623 16.33 16.18 -20.33
N TYR A 624 16.34 15.71 -21.57
CA TYR A 624 16.63 14.32 -21.93
C TYR A 624 18.07 14.20 -22.43
N GLU A 625 18.86 13.30 -21.85
CA GLU A 625 20.21 12.99 -22.31
C GLU A 625 20.52 11.49 -22.22
N THR A 626 21.54 11.04 -22.96
CA THR A 626 22.02 9.65 -22.91
C THR A 626 23.49 9.63 -22.51
N LYS A 627 23.86 8.74 -21.59
CA LYS A 627 25.24 8.58 -21.11
C LYS A 627 25.65 7.13 -21.01
N ASN A 628 26.94 6.86 -21.17
CA ASN A 628 27.51 5.56 -20.85
C ASN A 628 27.85 5.54 -19.36
N VAL A 629 27.47 4.47 -18.67
CA VAL A 629 27.72 4.28 -17.24
C VAL A 629 28.12 2.84 -16.96
N ASP A 630 28.79 2.63 -15.84
CA ASP A 630 29.15 1.32 -15.29
C ASP A 630 29.01 1.32 -13.76
N ASN A 631 29.36 0.21 -13.12
CA ASN A 631 29.23 0.06 -11.66
C ASN A 631 30.17 0.97 -10.84
N THR A 632 31.12 1.66 -11.47
CA THR A 632 32.01 2.63 -10.81
C THR A 632 31.53 4.07 -10.96
N THR A 633 30.55 4.29 -11.85
CA THR A 633 30.03 5.62 -12.16
C THR A 633 29.29 6.21 -10.96
N ARG A 634 29.54 7.49 -10.70
CA ARG A 634 28.80 8.31 -9.73
C ARG A 634 28.33 9.58 -10.43
N MET A 635 27.05 9.90 -10.34
CA MET A 635 26.48 11.07 -11.02
C MET A 635 25.66 11.92 -10.06
N THR A 636 26.03 13.20 -9.94
CA THR A 636 25.21 14.19 -9.22
C THR A 636 24.12 14.71 -10.15
N ILE A 637 22.87 14.63 -9.72
CA ILE A 637 21.70 15.14 -10.41
C ILE A 637 21.06 16.24 -9.53
N PRO A 638 20.94 17.48 -10.02
CA PRO A 638 20.17 18.51 -9.35
C PRO A 638 18.67 18.24 -9.52
N LEU A 639 17.93 18.29 -8.42
CA LEU A 639 16.48 18.24 -8.37
C LEU A 639 15.96 19.65 -8.03
N ALA A 640 15.06 20.18 -8.85
CA ALA A 640 14.39 21.45 -8.57
C ALA A 640 13.50 21.32 -7.32
N ALA A 641 13.00 22.45 -6.81
CA ALA A 641 11.97 22.44 -5.77
C ALA A 641 10.70 21.74 -6.31
N GLY A 642 10.25 20.67 -5.64
CA GLY A 642 9.19 19.78 -6.14
C GLY A 642 9.60 19.00 -7.39
N GLY A 643 10.91 18.84 -7.58
CA GLY A 643 11.51 18.26 -8.78
C GLY A 643 11.83 16.78 -8.66
N GLY A 644 12.46 16.26 -9.71
CA GLY A 644 12.80 14.84 -9.80
C GLY A 644 13.69 14.45 -10.98
N THR A 645 13.93 13.16 -11.10
CA THR A 645 14.65 12.53 -12.20
C THR A 645 14.11 11.12 -12.43
N ALA A 646 14.13 10.68 -13.69
CA ALA A 646 13.83 9.32 -14.08
C ALA A 646 14.93 8.81 -15.03
N MET A 647 15.29 7.53 -14.93
CA MET A 647 16.28 6.92 -15.80
C MET A 647 15.85 5.51 -16.22
N ARG A 648 16.21 5.14 -17.44
CA ARG A 648 16.24 3.75 -17.92
C ARG A 648 17.69 3.39 -18.26
N ILE A 649 18.16 2.26 -17.76
CA ILE A 649 19.54 1.82 -17.87
C ILE A 649 19.54 0.39 -18.40
N TYR A 650 20.20 0.16 -19.52
CA TYR A 650 20.26 -1.14 -20.18
C TYR A 650 21.67 -1.43 -20.70
N ALA A 651 22.05 -2.71 -20.69
CA ALA A 651 23.36 -3.14 -21.16
C ALA A 651 23.54 -2.80 -22.64
N LYS A 652 24.77 -2.46 -23.02
CA LYS A 652 25.14 -2.23 -24.43
C LYS A 652 25.30 -3.51 -25.23
#